data_AF-A0A258BE39-F1
#
_entry.id   AF-A0A258BE39-F1
#
_cell.length_a   1.000
_cell.length_b   1.000
_cell.length_c   1.000
_cell.angle_alpha   90.00
_cell.angle_beta   90.00
_cell.angle_gamma   90.00
#
_symmetry.space_group_name_H-M   'P 1'
#
loop_
_entity.id
_entity.type
_entity.pdbx_description
1 polymer ?
#
loop_
_entity_poly.entity_id
_entity_poly.type
_entity_poly.pdbx_seq_one_letter_code
_entity_poly.pdbx_strand_id
1 'polypeptide(L)'
;IIFTSLVDGGTANLTVNGTANVTMHGVDTTDNDDNGATVNTADIAVLNITNNSTGTLTMTGGSEAITATGTQTINFIGAGDIVLGSDDADLNNNQVGETGDGVASTTLTAINASTMTGDLTLDTLLSVNTANFTFTAGTGVTSLTVEANDLDSTGVDTIAGNADDTAGWTFNMTNAANGSELHLNFVDPTTLVDGSKLTVLADNSTTIYIDKTMDLSDLDLSLPAGVNIVLADGATLTLTAAQASGLTIIGENGVDSTGVVTIVEMMNSTAADPIVYNFAGISADVAGVATLGEADVTLNAATDLGTFTVQLTDLENDANSFAGQTIRFATTTQADNAVRVGATAFDGDTDTDSVSSTNVVWLFDTVAAPVNTSGYDAEIGRLWLNQTLANGANIEQLFTSLPSTIVRVDFATLAELEQLLTSGPVDRVVELASFTSLPAGLTFVDENVLEHVRTLTISMGGEVEVGDLVIGNVIDNTATYATPVTFNGLTINSVLADDTGDLLAADGFDETVNVKPTSGNTIGDISVGATATNNTAAHIDLTSVIINTGAAESGNDTTTSEDAGDNVLTGTSMTIGTITFDSETAGSTATFQTTGANDVTVASLNTTDAQIATLVIDHDSTGTLTITGASPAAAVGATETLLISAAGDVIMGTAGDATKPGVDGGNVLSNITVTGNGVVNLGELQNIDDADFTLVGATAVAYETASVDLTLGDVTDIYSVTINGETFTHTIVTGNTITDVRDALIAAINASATLAVTASADGNNIDLVADNAGEHITLAAAFTNNAGAAGTGSITAAVSATSDATVATLHGSNDLSATGAWAFSNTVLTIADGVTAAAGGELSLNAVNLFVNGNINLSTLGAGLTITGGTIEVLAGATLTLTAAQATGLTITGAGTVAITEGAATLAADLGSIMTSVGDSGTVTLAISTADDADGTADADALPDAYTFTGTLGVADVTVTGTGSLTLDAAVVTTGADRDGNGATANDLPSFVVTGATLNLTATQANDLSISGTGTTAVDIDGTARVTDSTADLSGITSTTRTALVSGDTTLASTANLGTVIVSVDDGIDLTAPYTVVTGKTINEVAAPAGTGTLSVLLAATDAAADINTITTNMADTQRTAIVTDTMTFTGNFDGANVVVNADTTADNTADTVTLTTSADRLSGLTVTGVNTGAEDTLNLVITGLASNLTADLNGITGFDSITASF
;
A
#
# COMPACT_ATOMS: atom_id res chain seq x y z
N ILE A 1 -6.28 -63.34 -73.06
CA ILE A 1 -7.60 -63.89 -73.46
C ILE A 1 -8.62 -62.87 -73.02
N ILE A 2 -9.44 -62.37 -73.94
CA ILE A 2 -10.50 -61.41 -73.60
C ILE A 2 -11.81 -62.17 -73.48
N PHE A 3 -12.48 -62.08 -72.33
CA PHE A 3 -13.83 -62.59 -72.11
C PHE A 3 -14.82 -61.42 -72.21
N THR A 4 -15.87 -61.60 -73.00
CA THR A 4 -16.97 -60.63 -73.15
C THR A 4 -18.28 -61.35 -72.88
N SER A 5 -19.32 -60.62 -72.43
CA SER A 5 -20.64 -61.16 -72.19
C SER A 5 -21.70 -60.18 -72.69
N LEU A 6 -22.71 -60.69 -73.39
CA LEU A 6 -23.86 -59.87 -73.81
C LEU A 6 -24.89 -59.68 -72.69
N VAL A 7 -24.60 -60.17 -71.49
CA VAL A 7 -25.47 -60.11 -70.31
C VAL A 7 -24.64 -59.76 -69.08
N ASP A 8 -25.13 -58.80 -68.31
CA ASP A 8 -24.60 -58.47 -66.99
C ASP A 8 -24.56 -59.71 -66.08
N GLY A 9 -23.51 -59.84 -65.28
CA GLY A 9 -23.35 -60.86 -64.25
C GLY A 9 -22.84 -62.21 -64.78
N GLY A 10 -22.24 -62.24 -65.96
CA GLY A 10 -21.72 -63.46 -66.58
C GLY A 10 -20.61 -64.17 -65.78
N THR A 11 -20.41 -65.46 -66.08
CA THR A 11 -19.30 -66.26 -65.54
C THR A 11 -18.35 -66.67 -66.66
N ALA A 12 -17.10 -66.20 -66.59
CA ALA A 12 -16.02 -66.63 -67.47
C ALA A 12 -15.29 -67.85 -66.88
N ASN A 13 -14.87 -68.78 -67.73
CA ASN A 13 -14.11 -69.97 -67.30
C ASN A 13 -12.89 -70.16 -68.20
N LEU A 14 -11.70 -70.14 -67.60
CA LEU A 14 -10.45 -70.58 -68.20
C LEU A 14 -10.06 -71.93 -67.57
N THR A 15 -9.86 -72.96 -68.39
CA THR A 15 -9.42 -74.27 -67.89
C THR A 15 -8.18 -74.75 -68.64
N VAL A 16 -7.14 -75.08 -67.87
CA VAL A 16 -5.88 -75.67 -68.36
C VAL A 16 -5.81 -77.13 -67.92
N ASN A 17 -5.51 -78.02 -68.86
CA ASN A 17 -5.37 -79.47 -68.63
C ASN A 17 -4.07 -79.96 -69.30
N GLY A 18 -3.49 -81.05 -68.77
CA GLY A 18 -2.30 -81.68 -69.36
C GLY A 18 -1.15 -81.78 -68.35
N THR A 19 0.09 -81.84 -68.85
CA THR A 19 1.29 -81.95 -68.00
C THR A 19 2.38 -80.94 -68.36
N ALA A 20 2.16 -80.12 -69.39
CA ALA A 20 3.12 -79.11 -69.84
C ALA A 20 2.76 -77.75 -69.22
N ASN A 21 3.78 -76.93 -68.99
CA ASN A 21 3.57 -75.54 -68.57
C ASN A 21 2.85 -74.77 -69.68
N VAL A 22 1.98 -73.85 -69.27
CA VAL A 22 1.26 -72.95 -70.17
C VAL A 22 1.63 -71.53 -69.79
N THR A 23 2.20 -70.80 -70.73
CA THR A 23 2.49 -69.37 -70.56
C THR A 23 1.55 -68.58 -71.47
N MET A 24 0.93 -67.54 -70.92
CA MET A 24 0.08 -66.60 -71.65
C MET A 24 0.31 -65.18 -71.14
N HIS A 25 -0.12 -64.20 -71.93
CA HIS A 25 0.06 -62.80 -71.55
C HIS A 25 -0.82 -62.43 -70.35
N GLY A 26 -2.14 -62.63 -70.45
CA GLY A 26 -3.06 -62.35 -69.36
C GLY A 26 -4.51 -62.67 -69.73
N VAL A 27 -5.41 -62.45 -68.78
CA VAL A 27 -6.88 -62.52 -68.95
C VAL A 27 -7.44 -61.11 -68.79
N ASP A 28 -8.39 -60.77 -69.64
CA ASP A 28 -9.08 -59.48 -69.63
C ASP A 28 -10.58 -59.77 -69.61
N THR A 29 -11.28 -59.24 -68.61
CA THR A 29 -12.74 -59.31 -68.49
C THR A 29 -13.41 -57.96 -68.68
N THR A 30 -12.66 -56.94 -69.09
CA THR A 30 -13.21 -55.64 -69.44
C THR A 30 -14.04 -55.76 -70.70
N ASP A 31 -15.30 -55.30 -70.62
CA ASP A 31 -16.14 -55.13 -71.81
C ASP A 31 -16.11 -53.65 -72.22
N ASN A 32 -15.94 -53.41 -73.51
CA ASN A 32 -15.95 -52.10 -74.13
C ASN A 32 -17.20 -51.90 -75.00
N ASP A 33 -18.19 -52.79 -74.91
CA ASP A 33 -19.39 -52.73 -75.76
C ASP A 33 -20.39 -51.64 -75.36
N ASP A 34 -20.21 -51.02 -74.19
CA ASP A 34 -21.05 -49.92 -73.75
C ASP A 34 -20.67 -48.62 -74.48
N ASN A 35 -21.46 -48.31 -75.49
CA ASN A 35 -21.20 -47.34 -76.56
C ASN A 35 -21.35 -45.87 -76.06
N GLY A 36 -20.63 -45.50 -75.00
CA GLY A 36 -20.61 -44.17 -74.40
C GLY A 36 -21.78 -43.84 -73.46
N ALA A 37 -22.53 -44.84 -73.00
CA ALA A 37 -23.43 -44.69 -71.86
C ALA A 37 -22.67 -45.05 -70.57
N THR A 38 -22.97 -44.37 -69.47
CA THR A 38 -22.32 -44.52 -68.16
C THR A 38 -22.47 -45.95 -67.63
N VAL A 39 -21.40 -46.75 -67.81
CA VAL A 39 -21.26 -48.17 -67.43
C VAL A 39 -21.07 -48.31 -65.93
N ASN A 40 -21.92 -49.10 -65.26
CA ASN A 40 -21.57 -49.71 -63.96
C ASN A 40 -22.35 -51.02 -63.71
N THR A 41 -22.54 -51.83 -64.73
CA THR A 41 -22.97 -53.21 -64.56
C THR A 41 -21.89 -54.12 -65.14
N ALA A 42 -21.50 -55.11 -64.34
CA ALA A 42 -20.39 -56.00 -64.63
C ALA A 42 -20.79 -57.07 -65.65
N ASP A 43 -20.30 -57.05 -66.87
CA ASP A 43 -20.60 -58.11 -67.86
C ASP A 43 -20.06 -59.48 -67.43
N ILE A 44 -18.88 -59.53 -66.83
CA ILE A 44 -18.32 -60.72 -66.20
C ILE A 44 -18.17 -60.47 -64.71
N ALA A 45 -19.14 -60.93 -63.91
CA ALA A 45 -19.08 -60.81 -62.45
C ALA A 45 -18.17 -61.86 -61.81
N VAL A 46 -18.02 -63.04 -62.43
CA VAL A 46 -17.22 -64.15 -61.89
C VAL A 46 -16.24 -64.68 -62.94
N LEU A 47 -14.95 -64.73 -62.59
CA LEU A 47 -13.90 -65.36 -63.40
C LEU A 47 -13.37 -66.62 -62.70
N ASN A 48 -13.57 -67.79 -63.30
CA ASN A 48 -12.99 -69.04 -62.81
C ASN A 48 -11.74 -69.38 -63.61
N ILE A 49 -10.60 -69.53 -62.94
CA ILE A 49 -9.35 -70.00 -63.52
C ILE A 49 -9.02 -71.36 -62.90
N THR A 50 -9.12 -72.41 -63.71
CA THR A 50 -8.87 -73.78 -63.28
C THR A 50 -7.60 -74.35 -63.92
N ASN A 51 -6.58 -74.66 -63.12
CA ASN A 51 -5.41 -75.41 -63.57
C ASN A 51 -5.47 -76.86 -63.04
N ASN A 52 -6.07 -77.75 -63.83
CA ASN A 52 -6.10 -79.19 -63.55
C ASN A 52 -4.86 -79.92 -64.07
N SER A 53 -3.93 -79.20 -64.71
CA SER A 53 -2.70 -79.78 -65.24
C SER A 53 -1.69 -80.02 -64.12
N THR A 54 -0.64 -80.80 -64.38
CA THR A 54 0.53 -80.88 -63.48
C THR A 54 1.62 -79.87 -63.84
N GLY A 55 1.38 -79.01 -64.85
CA GLY A 55 2.29 -77.95 -65.24
C GLY A 55 1.84 -76.61 -64.68
N THR A 56 2.75 -75.64 -64.64
CA THR A 56 2.46 -74.28 -64.17
C THR A 56 1.68 -73.50 -65.24
N LEU A 57 0.64 -72.79 -64.83
CA LEU A 57 0.00 -71.73 -65.63
C LEU A 57 0.66 -70.41 -65.26
N THR A 58 1.46 -69.85 -66.17
CA THR A 58 2.09 -68.54 -66.00
C THR A 58 1.35 -67.51 -66.84
N MET A 59 0.85 -66.46 -66.20
CA MET A 59 0.34 -65.26 -66.83
C MET A 59 1.36 -64.16 -66.60
N THR A 60 2.07 -63.75 -67.65
CA THR A 60 3.24 -62.86 -67.51
C THR A 60 2.86 -61.41 -67.23
N GLY A 61 1.63 -61.01 -67.55
CA GLY A 61 1.25 -59.60 -67.62
C GLY A 61 1.88 -58.89 -68.83
N GLY A 62 1.31 -57.75 -69.19
CA GLY A 62 1.95 -56.73 -70.04
C GLY A 62 1.91 -55.40 -69.31
N SER A 63 0.69 -55.01 -68.92
CA SER A 63 0.40 -54.17 -67.74
C SER A 63 -0.02 -55.08 -66.58
N GLU A 64 -1.16 -55.80 -66.70
CA GLU A 64 -1.66 -56.73 -65.68
C GLU A 64 -1.87 -58.17 -66.22
N ALA A 65 -1.66 -59.18 -65.38
CA ALA A 65 -1.95 -60.58 -65.72
C ALA A 65 -3.45 -60.89 -65.71
N ILE A 66 -4.24 -60.20 -64.87
CA ILE A 66 -5.70 -60.17 -64.94
C ILE A 66 -6.21 -58.73 -64.86
N THR A 67 -6.74 -58.21 -65.97
CA THR A 67 -7.50 -56.96 -66.00
C THR A 67 -8.97 -57.28 -65.74
N ALA A 68 -9.47 -56.91 -64.56
CA ALA A 68 -10.72 -57.44 -64.03
C ALA A 68 -11.82 -56.39 -63.78
N THR A 69 -11.82 -55.25 -64.47
CA THR A 69 -12.83 -54.18 -64.26
C THR A 69 -14.25 -54.72 -64.47
N GLY A 70 -15.11 -54.55 -63.47
CA GLY A 70 -16.46 -55.15 -63.41
C GLY A 70 -16.49 -56.51 -62.72
N THR A 71 -15.42 -57.29 -62.72
CA THR A 71 -15.40 -58.58 -62.02
C THR A 71 -15.41 -58.41 -60.51
N GLN A 72 -16.34 -59.11 -59.85
CA GLN A 72 -16.51 -59.10 -58.39
C GLN A 72 -15.78 -60.27 -57.73
N THR A 73 -15.69 -61.43 -58.42
CA THR A 73 -15.07 -62.63 -57.85
C THR A 73 -14.14 -63.32 -58.85
N ILE A 74 -12.92 -63.63 -58.41
CA ILE A 74 -12.01 -64.51 -59.12
C ILE A 74 -11.84 -65.81 -58.31
N ASN A 75 -12.12 -66.96 -58.93
CA ASN A 75 -11.91 -68.26 -58.30
C ASN A 75 -10.72 -68.98 -58.93
N PHE A 76 -9.74 -69.38 -58.10
CA PHE A 76 -8.65 -70.26 -58.50
C PHE A 76 -8.93 -71.68 -58.05
N ILE A 77 -8.82 -72.64 -58.98
CA ILE A 77 -9.23 -74.03 -58.78
C ILE A 77 -8.18 -74.97 -59.39
N GLY A 78 -7.96 -76.13 -58.77
CA GLY A 78 -7.19 -77.21 -59.37
C GLY A 78 -5.89 -77.52 -58.64
N ALA A 79 -5.11 -78.43 -59.21
CA ALA A 79 -3.93 -79.01 -58.57
C ALA A 79 -2.59 -78.53 -59.17
N GLY A 80 -2.62 -77.84 -60.31
CA GLY A 80 -1.43 -77.25 -60.91
C GLY A 80 -1.21 -75.82 -60.44
N ASP A 81 0.05 -75.40 -60.43
CA ASP A 81 0.44 -74.08 -59.93
C ASP A 81 -0.04 -72.96 -60.86
N ILE A 82 -0.32 -71.80 -60.30
CA ILE A 82 -0.71 -70.59 -61.03
C ILE A 82 0.22 -69.46 -60.61
N VAL A 83 0.85 -68.81 -61.59
CA VAL A 83 1.73 -67.67 -61.40
C VAL A 83 1.17 -66.51 -62.21
N LEU A 84 0.83 -65.41 -61.54
CA LEU A 84 0.28 -64.19 -62.12
C LEU A 84 1.25 -63.04 -61.88
N GLY A 85 1.62 -62.33 -62.94
CA GLY A 85 2.52 -61.18 -62.85
C GLY A 85 3.99 -61.58 -62.68
N SER A 86 4.43 -62.68 -63.31
CA SER A 86 5.86 -63.01 -63.23
C SER A 86 6.68 -61.91 -63.90
N ASP A 87 7.63 -61.32 -63.17
CA ASP A 87 8.69 -60.42 -63.65
C ASP A 87 9.44 -61.10 -64.83
N ASP A 88 8.82 -61.08 -66.01
CA ASP A 88 9.50 -61.44 -67.24
C ASP A 88 10.49 -60.31 -67.39
N ALA A 89 11.77 -60.66 -67.20
CA ALA A 89 12.88 -59.86 -67.67
C ALA A 89 12.67 -59.61 -69.16
N ASP A 90 11.88 -58.59 -69.50
CA ASP A 90 11.54 -58.26 -70.88
C ASP A 90 12.87 -57.93 -71.55
N LEU A 91 13.34 -58.88 -72.36
CA LEU A 91 14.56 -58.79 -73.13
C LEU A 91 14.53 -57.65 -74.16
N ASN A 92 13.45 -56.83 -74.20
CA ASN A 92 13.20 -55.87 -75.27
C ASN A 92 12.61 -54.51 -74.84
N ASN A 93 12.14 -54.28 -73.61
CA ASN A 93 11.50 -53.01 -73.24
C ASN A 93 12.44 -52.08 -72.47
N ASN A 94 12.76 -50.94 -73.11
CA ASN A 94 13.59 -49.88 -72.56
C ASN A 94 12.76 -48.84 -71.77
N GLN A 95 11.53 -49.20 -71.38
CA GLN A 95 10.71 -48.43 -70.43
C GLN A 95 10.89 -49.01 -69.04
N VAL A 96 11.75 -48.35 -68.28
CA VAL A 96 11.83 -48.48 -66.82
C VAL A 96 10.48 -48.00 -66.27
N GLY A 97 9.69 -48.89 -65.66
CA GLY A 97 8.49 -48.50 -64.89
C GLY A 97 7.24 -49.37 -64.99
N GLU A 98 7.18 -50.38 -65.85
CA GLU A 98 6.02 -51.29 -65.94
C GLU A 98 6.41 -52.62 -65.26
N THR A 99 6.10 -52.78 -63.98
CA THR A 99 6.10 -54.08 -63.30
C THR A 99 4.84 -54.84 -63.76
N GLY A 100 4.97 -56.12 -64.11
CA GLY A 100 3.83 -56.89 -64.60
C GLY A 100 2.89 -57.24 -63.44
N ASP A 101 1.87 -56.44 -63.19
CA ASP A 101 0.98 -56.62 -62.04
C ASP A 101 0.18 -57.93 -62.12
N GLY A 102 -0.17 -58.51 -60.97
CA GLY A 102 -0.94 -59.75 -60.90
C GLY A 102 -2.41 -59.57 -61.27
N VAL A 103 -3.13 -58.70 -60.54
CA VAL A 103 -4.56 -58.43 -60.74
C VAL A 103 -4.85 -56.96 -60.46
N ALA A 104 -5.62 -56.30 -61.33
CA ALA A 104 -6.16 -54.95 -61.07
C ALA A 104 -7.68 -54.87 -61.31
N SER A 105 -8.45 -54.43 -60.30
CA SER A 105 -9.89 -54.18 -60.45
C SER A 105 -10.57 -53.52 -59.25
N THR A 106 -11.11 -52.31 -59.44
CA THR A 106 -11.82 -51.52 -58.40
C THR A 106 -13.17 -52.10 -57.99
N THR A 107 -13.66 -53.11 -58.72
CA THR A 107 -14.92 -53.79 -58.41
C THR A 107 -14.71 -55.14 -57.74
N LEU A 108 -13.46 -55.61 -57.61
CA LEU A 108 -13.14 -56.93 -57.10
C LEU A 108 -13.34 -56.96 -55.60
N THR A 109 -14.32 -57.76 -55.15
CA THR A 109 -14.64 -57.94 -53.74
C THR A 109 -14.10 -59.26 -53.19
N ALA A 110 -13.74 -60.23 -54.07
CA ALA A 110 -13.23 -61.52 -53.62
C ALA A 110 -12.24 -62.18 -54.59
N ILE A 111 -11.15 -62.70 -54.05
CA ILE A 111 -10.31 -63.74 -54.68
C ILE A 111 -10.39 -65.00 -53.82
N ASN A 112 -10.86 -66.10 -54.40
CA ASN A 112 -11.06 -67.34 -53.69
C ASN A 112 -10.25 -68.48 -54.32
N ALA A 113 -9.15 -68.85 -53.67
CA ALA A 113 -8.32 -70.00 -54.00
C ALA A 113 -8.54 -71.20 -53.06
N SER A 114 -9.58 -71.19 -52.21
CA SER A 114 -9.81 -72.23 -51.18
C SER A 114 -9.89 -73.68 -51.70
N THR A 115 -10.18 -73.86 -53.00
CA THR A 115 -10.26 -75.18 -53.66
C THR A 115 -9.01 -75.54 -54.46
N MET A 116 -8.02 -74.65 -54.51
CA MET A 116 -6.74 -74.87 -55.15
C MET A 116 -5.80 -75.63 -54.22
N THR A 117 -5.12 -76.64 -54.76
CA THR A 117 -4.11 -77.42 -54.03
C THR A 117 -2.69 -77.24 -54.57
N GLY A 118 -2.55 -76.64 -55.77
CA GLY A 118 -1.26 -76.20 -56.30
C GLY A 118 -0.85 -74.85 -55.71
N ASP A 119 0.36 -74.40 -56.01
CA ASP A 119 0.90 -73.13 -55.51
C ASP A 119 0.30 -71.94 -56.27
N LEU A 120 -0.02 -70.87 -55.56
CA LEU A 120 -0.54 -69.61 -56.13
C LEU A 120 0.45 -68.49 -55.87
N THR A 121 1.09 -68.00 -56.92
CA THR A 121 1.88 -66.77 -56.89
C THR A 121 1.07 -65.68 -57.56
N LEU A 122 0.69 -64.66 -56.79
CA LEU A 122 0.03 -63.46 -57.26
C LEU A 122 0.96 -62.29 -56.96
N ASP A 123 1.67 -61.80 -57.97
CA ASP A 123 2.74 -60.80 -57.79
C ASP A 123 2.20 -59.56 -57.10
N THR A 124 1.45 -58.71 -57.81
CA THR A 124 0.83 -57.52 -57.22
C THR A 124 -0.70 -57.51 -57.38
N LEU A 125 -1.40 -57.19 -56.30
CA LEU A 125 -2.83 -56.93 -56.27
C LEU A 125 -3.08 -55.42 -56.17
N LEU A 126 -3.60 -54.84 -57.25
CA LEU A 126 -3.84 -53.40 -57.38
C LEU A 126 -5.33 -53.05 -57.37
N SER A 127 -5.62 -51.88 -56.81
CA SER A 127 -6.91 -51.20 -56.95
C SER A 127 -8.12 -52.10 -56.68
N VAL A 128 -8.14 -52.92 -55.63
CA VAL A 128 -9.33 -53.74 -55.29
C VAL A 128 -10.51 -52.86 -54.83
N ASN A 129 -11.68 -53.46 -54.56
CA ASN A 129 -12.79 -52.71 -54.00
C ASN A 129 -12.40 -52.08 -52.65
N THR A 130 -12.58 -50.76 -52.58
CA THR A 130 -12.10 -49.93 -51.46
C THR A 130 -12.84 -50.22 -50.15
N ALA A 131 -14.12 -50.60 -50.25
CA ALA A 131 -15.01 -50.80 -49.13
C ALA A 131 -15.04 -52.22 -48.58
N ASN A 132 -14.88 -53.23 -49.45
CA ASN A 132 -14.77 -54.62 -49.01
C ASN A 132 -13.95 -55.49 -49.96
N PHE A 133 -13.05 -56.28 -49.39
CA PHE A 133 -12.27 -57.25 -50.15
C PHE A 133 -12.03 -58.51 -49.33
N THR A 134 -12.05 -59.67 -49.96
CA THR A 134 -11.69 -60.93 -49.30
C THR A 134 -10.77 -61.76 -50.18
N PHE A 135 -9.59 -62.06 -49.67
CA PHE A 135 -8.72 -63.10 -50.21
C PHE A 135 -8.85 -64.38 -49.39
N THR A 136 -8.90 -65.55 -50.04
CA THR A 136 -8.85 -66.85 -49.36
C THR A 136 -7.86 -67.77 -50.06
N ALA A 137 -6.80 -68.16 -49.35
CA ALA A 137 -5.77 -69.08 -49.84
C ALA A 137 -6.27 -70.52 -49.99
N GLY A 138 -5.62 -71.25 -50.89
CA GLY A 138 -5.77 -72.71 -51.05
C GLY A 138 -4.86 -73.49 -50.10
N THR A 139 -4.63 -74.78 -50.39
CA THR A 139 -3.73 -75.63 -49.59
C THR A 139 -2.29 -75.72 -50.12
N GLY A 140 -2.00 -75.04 -51.23
CA GLY A 140 -0.63 -74.89 -51.74
C GLY A 140 0.08 -73.70 -51.12
N VAL A 141 1.33 -73.47 -51.50
CA VAL A 141 2.07 -72.26 -51.11
C VAL A 141 1.43 -71.07 -51.82
N THR A 142 1.06 -70.05 -51.05
CA THR A 142 0.47 -68.82 -51.58
C THR A 142 1.40 -67.65 -51.32
N SER A 143 1.80 -66.92 -52.37
CA SER A 143 2.52 -65.65 -52.26
C SER A 143 1.67 -64.54 -52.89
N LEU A 144 1.47 -63.45 -52.16
CA LEU A 144 0.57 -62.34 -52.51
C LEU A 144 1.17 -61.01 -52.07
N THR A 145 1.38 -60.05 -52.99
CA THR A 145 1.64 -58.64 -52.63
C THR A 145 0.40 -57.79 -52.85
N VAL A 146 0.11 -56.94 -51.87
CA VAL A 146 -1.01 -55.99 -51.90
C VAL A 146 -0.44 -54.58 -52.04
N GLU A 147 -0.73 -53.94 -53.16
CA GLU A 147 -0.38 -52.53 -53.46
C GLU A 147 -1.66 -51.72 -53.76
N ALA A 148 -2.77 -52.07 -53.12
CA ALA A 148 -4.03 -51.39 -53.34
C ALA A 148 -4.10 -50.05 -52.58
N ASN A 149 -4.77 -49.06 -53.17
CA ASN A 149 -4.55 -47.64 -52.86
C ASN A 149 -5.69 -46.96 -52.11
N ASP A 150 -6.70 -47.65 -51.57
CA ASP A 150 -7.83 -46.98 -50.91
C ASP A 150 -8.61 -47.97 -50.00
N LEU A 151 -8.12 -48.30 -48.80
CA LEU A 151 -8.95 -49.03 -47.82
C LEU A 151 -9.85 -48.01 -47.11
N ASP A 152 -11.15 -48.02 -47.45
CA ASP A 152 -12.18 -47.21 -46.80
C ASP A 152 -13.44 -48.05 -46.57
N SER A 153 -13.56 -48.61 -45.37
CA SER A 153 -14.75 -49.39 -44.98
C SER A 153 -15.77 -48.59 -44.16
N THR A 154 -15.59 -47.28 -44.02
CA THR A 154 -16.37 -46.43 -43.11
C THR A 154 -17.59 -45.78 -43.75
N GLY A 155 -17.85 -46.08 -45.03
CA GLY A 155 -19.00 -45.54 -45.73
C GLY A 155 -18.85 -44.08 -46.09
N VAL A 156 -19.80 -43.23 -45.72
CA VAL A 156 -19.90 -41.83 -46.21
C VAL A 156 -19.39 -40.82 -45.19
N ASP A 157 -19.26 -41.19 -43.92
CA ASP A 157 -18.99 -40.25 -42.84
C ASP A 157 -17.67 -40.47 -42.08
N THR A 158 -16.83 -41.41 -42.49
CA THR A 158 -15.51 -41.69 -41.86
C THR A 158 -15.60 -42.14 -40.40
N ILE A 159 -16.81 -42.47 -39.89
CA ILE A 159 -17.03 -42.88 -38.50
C ILE A 159 -17.20 -44.39 -38.41
N ALA A 160 -16.22 -45.08 -37.83
CA ALA A 160 -16.31 -46.52 -37.58
C ALA A 160 -17.41 -46.92 -36.57
N GLY A 161 -17.94 -48.13 -36.75
CA GLY A 161 -18.98 -48.78 -35.96
C GLY A 161 -20.43 -48.34 -36.23
N ASN A 162 -20.69 -47.57 -37.29
CA ASN A 162 -22.01 -47.00 -37.58
C ASN A 162 -22.83 -47.84 -38.60
N ALA A 163 -23.90 -47.26 -39.14
CA ALA A 163 -24.84 -48.00 -39.99
C ALA A 163 -24.43 -48.09 -41.47
N ASP A 164 -23.54 -47.22 -41.94
CA ASP A 164 -23.05 -47.19 -43.32
C ASP A 164 -21.69 -47.85 -43.53
N ASP A 165 -21.04 -48.31 -42.45
CA ASP A 165 -19.86 -49.16 -42.53
C ASP A 165 -20.06 -50.45 -43.33
N THR A 166 -19.03 -50.81 -44.08
CA THR A 166 -18.92 -52.06 -44.83
C THR A 166 -17.99 -53.07 -44.15
N ALA A 167 -17.78 -54.23 -44.77
CA ALA A 167 -17.08 -55.36 -44.15
C ALA A 167 -15.55 -55.20 -44.06
N GLY A 168 -14.95 -54.22 -44.74
CA GLY A 168 -13.50 -54.03 -44.82
C GLY A 168 -12.76 -55.14 -45.55
N TRP A 169 -11.45 -55.21 -45.35
CA TRP A 169 -10.58 -56.17 -46.03
C TRP A 169 -10.25 -57.37 -45.15
N THR A 170 -10.34 -58.56 -45.72
CA THR A 170 -9.99 -59.82 -45.06
C THR A 170 -9.02 -60.65 -45.91
N PHE A 171 -7.85 -60.95 -45.37
CA PHE A 171 -6.90 -61.90 -45.96
C PHE A 171 -6.90 -63.20 -45.16
N ASN A 172 -7.53 -64.24 -45.71
CA ASN A 172 -7.57 -65.55 -45.08
C ASN A 172 -6.52 -66.50 -45.67
N MET A 173 -5.44 -66.67 -44.93
CA MET A 173 -4.29 -67.51 -45.24
C MET A 173 -4.28 -68.82 -44.44
N THR A 174 -5.31 -69.12 -43.63
CA THR A 174 -5.27 -70.26 -42.68
C THR A 174 -5.18 -71.64 -43.34
N ASN A 175 -5.43 -71.75 -44.64
CA ASN A 175 -5.29 -73.02 -45.37
C ASN A 175 -3.93 -73.15 -46.07
N ALA A 176 -3.15 -72.07 -46.17
CA ALA A 176 -1.97 -72.00 -47.01
C ALA A 176 -0.89 -72.99 -46.52
N ALA A 177 -0.06 -73.49 -47.45
CA ALA A 177 1.04 -74.37 -47.08
C ALA A 177 2.21 -73.60 -46.45
N ASN A 178 3.06 -74.30 -45.70
CA ASN A 178 4.25 -73.71 -45.10
C ASN A 178 5.17 -73.05 -46.14
N GLY A 179 5.54 -71.80 -45.91
CA GLY A 179 6.30 -70.97 -46.85
C GLY A 179 5.42 -70.01 -47.65
N SER A 180 4.16 -69.83 -47.26
CA SER A 180 3.28 -68.82 -47.85
C SER A 180 3.64 -67.43 -47.33
N GLU A 181 3.41 -66.41 -48.15
CA GLU A 181 3.84 -65.04 -47.91
C GLU A 181 2.69 -64.08 -48.23
N LEU A 182 2.40 -63.16 -47.31
CA LEU A 182 1.49 -62.04 -47.54
C LEU A 182 2.28 -60.75 -47.37
N HIS A 183 2.49 -60.04 -48.45
CA HIS A 183 3.18 -58.76 -48.49
C HIS A 183 2.17 -57.62 -48.49
N LEU A 184 2.22 -56.76 -47.47
CA LEU A 184 1.44 -55.54 -47.38
C LEU A 184 2.35 -54.38 -47.80
N ASN A 185 2.12 -53.87 -49.02
CA ASN A 185 2.95 -52.87 -49.70
C ASN A 185 2.09 -51.66 -50.10
N PHE A 186 1.34 -51.07 -49.17
CA PHE A 186 0.55 -49.88 -49.44
C PHE A 186 1.49 -48.70 -49.76
N VAL A 187 1.33 -48.11 -50.95
CA VAL A 187 2.30 -47.16 -51.54
C VAL A 187 2.20 -45.75 -50.92
N ASP A 188 1.03 -45.39 -50.37
CA ASP A 188 0.76 -44.10 -49.75
C ASP A 188 -0.06 -44.30 -48.45
N PRO A 189 0.45 -43.93 -47.27
CA PRO A 189 -0.27 -44.11 -46.01
C PRO A 189 -1.59 -43.32 -45.92
N THR A 190 -1.81 -42.28 -46.74
CA THR A 190 -3.10 -41.55 -46.80
C THR A 190 -4.25 -42.35 -47.41
N THR A 191 -3.95 -43.55 -47.91
CA THR A 191 -4.90 -44.47 -48.53
C THR A 191 -5.62 -45.38 -47.54
N LEU A 192 -5.22 -45.33 -46.26
CA LEU A 192 -5.86 -46.01 -45.16
C LEU A 192 -6.75 -44.98 -44.44
N VAL A 193 -8.07 -45.12 -44.57
CA VAL A 193 -9.01 -44.21 -43.91
C VAL A 193 -9.20 -44.65 -42.46
N ASP A 194 -9.03 -43.70 -41.53
CA ASP A 194 -9.25 -43.90 -40.09
C ASP A 194 -10.56 -44.64 -39.82
N GLY A 195 -10.51 -45.60 -38.89
CA GLY A 195 -11.64 -46.45 -38.54
C GLY A 195 -11.89 -47.62 -39.50
N SER A 196 -11.21 -47.70 -40.65
CA SER A 196 -11.40 -48.80 -41.60
C SER A 196 -10.91 -50.14 -41.04
N LYS A 197 -11.52 -51.23 -41.52
CA LYS A 197 -11.28 -52.58 -41.01
C LYS A 197 -10.30 -53.38 -41.87
N LEU A 198 -9.24 -53.87 -41.24
CA LEU A 198 -8.28 -54.81 -41.84
C LEU A 198 -8.14 -56.07 -40.96
N THR A 199 -8.48 -57.23 -41.52
CA THR A 199 -8.39 -58.53 -40.85
C THR A 199 -7.45 -59.48 -41.60
N VAL A 200 -6.44 -60.00 -40.92
CA VAL A 200 -5.58 -61.07 -41.43
C VAL A 200 -5.78 -62.32 -40.59
N LEU A 201 -6.13 -63.43 -41.23
CA LEU A 201 -6.26 -64.74 -40.60
C LEU A 201 -5.15 -65.64 -41.13
N ALA A 202 -4.14 -65.90 -40.31
CA ALA A 202 -3.01 -66.74 -40.66
C ALA A 202 -2.57 -67.61 -39.47
N ASP A 203 -1.83 -68.67 -39.77
CA ASP A 203 -1.07 -69.44 -38.79
C ASP A 203 0.43 -69.43 -39.16
N ASN A 204 1.24 -70.23 -38.48
CA ASN A 204 2.69 -70.27 -38.70
C ASN A 204 3.13 -70.84 -40.06
N SER A 205 2.20 -71.25 -40.93
CA SER A 205 2.49 -71.59 -42.33
C SER A 205 2.78 -70.37 -43.20
N THR A 206 2.33 -69.19 -42.77
CA THR A 206 2.39 -67.95 -43.52
C THR A 206 3.28 -66.93 -42.80
N THR A 207 4.12 -66.21 -43.56
CA THR A 207 4.84 -65.03 -43.08
C THR A 207 4.14 -63.78 -43.62
N ILE A 208 3.91 -62.79 -42.77
CA ILE A 208 3.36 -61.49 -43.18
C ILE A 208 4.54 -60.53 -43.33
N TYR A 209 4.64 -59.84 -44.45
CA TYR A 209 5.67 -58.84 -44.71
C TYR A 209 5.05 -57.45 -44.73
N ILE A 210 5.70 -56.50 -44.07
CA ILE A 210 5.41 -55.06 -44.14
C ILE A 210 6.56 -54.42 -44.91
N ASP A 211 6.34 -54.20 -46.21
CA ASP A 211 7.42 -53.83 -47.13
C ASP A 211 7.73 -52.32 -47.14
N LYS A 212 6.85 -51.51 -46.55
CA LYS A 212 6.92 -50.03 -46.52
C LYS A 212 6.46 -49.48 -45.19
N THR A 213 6.78 -48.21 -44.97
CA THR A 213 6.23 -47.44 -43.85
C THR A 213 4.72 -47.38 -43.92
N MET A 214 4.05 -47.68 -42.81
CA MET A 214 2.60 -47.78 -42.71
C MET A 214 2.14 -47.41 -41.32
N ASP A 215 1.05 -46.64 -41.25
CA ASP A 215 0.34 -46.36 -40.02
C ASP A 215 -0.94 -47.18 -39.98
N LEU A 216 -1.05 -48.07 -38.99
CA LEU A 216 -2.23 -48.91 -38.78
C LEU A 216 -2.96 -48.53 -37.49
N SER A 217 -2.50 -47.49 -36.78
CA SER A 217 -3.01 -47.15 -35.45
C SER A 217 -4.48 -46.76 -35.47
N ASP A 218 -4.91 -46.04 -36.50
CA ASP A 218 -6.30 -45.59 -36.64
C ASP A 218 -7.25 -46.67 -37.21
N LEU A 219 -6.77 -47.87 -37.57
CA LEU A 219 -7.63 -48.93 -38.15
C LEU A 219 -8.29 -49.85 -37.09
N ASP A 220 -9.48 -50.38 -37.41
CA ASP A 220 -10.02 -51.61 -36.78
C ASP A 220 -9.18 -52.82 -37.27
N LEU A 221 -8.04 -53.01 -36.61
CA LEU A 221 -7.02 -53.98 -37.00
C LEU A 221 -7.14 -55.29 -36.23
N SER A 222 -7.18 -56.40 -36.96
CA SER A 222 -7.09 -57.75 -36.40
C SER A 222 -5.96 -58.54 -37.08
N LEU A 223 -4.82 -58.67 -36.40
CA LEU A 223 -3.69 -59.51 -36.81
C LEU A 223 -3.57 -60.77 -35.93
N PRO A 224 -3.05 -61.88 -36.48
CA PRO A 224 -2.96 -63.13 -35.74
C PRO A 224 -1.75 -63.15 -34.78
N ALA A 225 -2.00 -63.46 -33.51
CA ALA A 225 -0.93 -63.62 -32.53
C ALA A 225 -0.05 -64.85 -32.83
N GLY A 226 1.27 -64.70 -32.67
CA GLY A 226 2.25 -65.79 -32.85
C GLY A 226 2.60 -66.14 -34.30
N VAL A 227 2.11 -65.39 -35.28
CA VAL A 227 2.58 -65.43 -36.67
C VAL A 227 3.75 -64.45 -36.83
N ASN A 228 4.74 -64.82 -37.63
CA ASN A 228 5.87 -63.93 -37.91
C ASN A 228 5.41 -62.79 -38.84
N ILE A 229 5.51 -61.57 -38.33
CA ILE A 229 5.43 -60.34 -39.12
C ILE A 229 6.86 -59.87 -39.35
N VAL A 230 7.27 -59.76 -40.60
CA VAL A 230 8.59 -59.32 -41.03
C VAL A 230 8.50 -57.88 -41.48
N LEU A 231 9.28 -57.00 -40.86
CA LEU A 231 9.37 -55.59 -41.21
C LEU A 231 10.60 -55.35 -42.09
N ALA A 232 10.39 -54.73 -43.26
CA ALA A 232 11.46 -54.42 -44.20
C ALA A 232 12.41 -53.33 -43.67
N ASP A 233 13.63 -53.28 -44.22
CA ASP A 233 14.62 -52.27 -43.86
C ASP A 233 14.17 -50.86 -44.26
N GLY A 234 14.33 -49.92 -43.33
CA GLY A 234 13.89 -48.52 -43.49
C GLY A 234 12.38 -48.31 -43.40
N ALA A 235 11.57 -49.35 -43.22
CA ALA A 235 10.12 -49.21 -43.00
C ALA A 235 9.80 -48.87 -41.54
N THR A 236 8.78 -48.02 -41.34
CA THR A 236 8.21 -47.76 -40.00
C THR A 236 6.79 -48.31 -39.91
N LEU A 237 6.51 -49.15 -38.92
CA LEU A 237 5.16 -49.65 -38.64
C LEU A 237 4.61 -48.99 -37.37
N THR A 238 3.56 -48.19 -37.49
CA THR A 238 2.86 -47.57 -36.35
C THR A 238 1.64 -48.38 -35.96
N LEU A 239 1.52 -48.71 -34.67
CA LEU A 239 0.41 -49.48 -34.07
C LEU A 239 0.01 -48.84 -32.75
N THR A 240 -1.26 -48.95 -32.35
CA THR A 240 -1.63 -48.66 -30.96
C THR A 240 -1.07 -49.72 -30.01
N ALA A 241 -0.89 -49.37 -28.74
CA ALA A 241 -0.43 -50.29 -27.70
C ALA A 241 -1.31 -51.55 -27.59
N ALA A 242 -2.62 -51.40 -27.79
CA ALA A 242 -3.57 -52.50 -27.81
C ALA A 242 -3.36 -53.42 -29.03
N GLN A 243 -3.17 -52.84 -30.23
CA GLN A 243 -2.94 -53.61 -31.47
C GLN A 243 -1.61 -54.38 -31.45
N ALA A 244 -0.54 -53.79 -30.90
CA ALA A 244 0.79 -54.40 -30.85
C ALA A 244 0.88 -55.56 -29.83
N SER A 245 -0.02 -55.60 -28.84
CA SER A 245 0.04 -56.56 -27.72
C SER A 245 -0.10 -58.01 -28.19
N GLY A 246 0.92 -58.83 -27.93
CA GLY A 246 0.95 -60.26 -28.27
C GLY A 246 1.38 -60.60 -29.69
N LEU A 247 1.72 -59.60 -30.51
CA LEU A 247 2.27 -59.82 -31.86
C LEU A 247 3.72 -60.31 -31.83
N THR A 248 4.16 -60.94 -32.92
CA THR A 248 5.55 -61.34 -33.14
C THR A 248 6.11 -60.63 -34.36
N ILE A 249 6.93 -59.60 -34.15
CA ILE A 249 7.47 -58.75 -35.22
C ILE A 249 8.99 -58.86 -35.22
N ILE A 250 9.57 -59.18 -36.37
CA ILE A 250 11.01 -59.31 -36.59
C ILE A 250 11.44 -58.46 -37.78
N GLY A 251 12.69 -58.00 -37.79
CA GLY A 251 13.23 -57.33 -38.97
C GLY A 251 13.69 -58.33 -40.03
N GLU A 252 13.60 -57.95 -41.30
CA GLU A 252 13.94 -58.82 -42.44
C GLU A 252 15.39 -59.34 -42.41
N ASN A 253 16.31 -58.57 -41.85
CA ASN A 253 17.73 -58.88 -41.74
C ASN A 253 18.16 -59.24 -40.30
N GLY A 254 17.20 -59.60 -39.44
CA GLY A 254 17.45 -59.89 -38.02
C GLY A 254 18.11 -58.71 -37.31
N VAL A 255 19.29 -58.93 -36.74
CA VAL A 255 20.04 -57.91 -35.97
C VAL A 255 20.59 -56.76 -36.80
N ASP A 256 20.70 -56.94 -38.11
CA ASP A 256 21.17 -55.91 -39.03
C ASP A 256 20.00 -55.10 -39.62
N SER A 257 18.76 -55.36 -39.17
CA SER A 257 17.58 -54.69 -39.71
C SER A 257 17.53 -53.21 -39.31
N THR A 258 16.95 -52.40 -40.18
CA THR A 258 16.76 -50.95 -39.97
C THR A 258 15.30 -50.53 -39.92
N GLY A 259 14.37 -51.48 -40.02
CA GLY A 259 12.95 -51.25 -39.79
C GLY A 259 12.65 -50.89 -38.33
N VAL A 260 11.58 -50.11 -38.10
CA VAL A 260 11.20 -49.61 -36.78
C VAL A 260 9.71 -49.80 -36.53
N VAL A 261 9.35 -50.42 -35.41
CA VAL A 261 7.98 -50.44 -34.89
C VAL A 261 7.81 -49.26 -33.94
N THR A 262 6.77 -48.46 -34.14
CA THR A 262 6.37 -47.37 -33.27
C THR A 262 5.04 -47.72 -32.61
N ILE A 263 4.98 -47.59 -31.29
CA ILE A 263 3.76 -47.82 -30.51
C ILE A 263 3.20 -46.47 -30.08
N VAL A 264 1.91 -46.26 -30.33
CA VAL A 264 1.17 -45.07 -29.88
C VAL A 264 0.09 -45.46 -28.86
N GLU A 265 -0.42 -44.46 -28.16
CA GLU A 265 -1.58 -44.60 -27.26
C GLU A 265 -1.42 -45.64 -26.14
N MET A 266 -0.31 -45.63 -25.41
CA MET A 266 -0.29 -46.34 -24.13
C MET A 266 -1.26 -45.65 -23.15
N MET A 267 -2.36 -46.32 -22.84
CA MET A 267 -3.39 -45.80 -21.92
C MET A 267 -3.12 -46.16 -20.45
N ASN A 268 -3.66 -45.36 -19.54
CA ASN A 268 -3.54 -45.54 -18.09
C ASN A 268 -4.29 -46.78 -17.59
N SER A 269 -3.58 -47.69 -16.90
CA SER A 269 -4.20 -48.84 -16.24
C SER A 269 -4.67 -48.45 -14.83
N THR A 270 -5.97 -48.62 -14.55
CA THR A 270 -6.51 -48.42 -13.21
C THR A 270 -6.87 -49.74 -12.53
N ALA A 271 -7.19 -49.71 -11.23
CA ALA A 271 -7.67 -50.91 -10.53
C ALA A 271 -9.07 -51.35 -11.01
N ALA A 272 -9.89 -50.40 -11.48
CA ALA A 272 -11.22 -50.67 -12.01
C ALA A 272 -11.18 -51.18 -13.45
N ASP A 273 -10.16 -50.75 -14.21
CA ASP A 273 -9.94 -51.15 -15.61
C ASP A 273 -8.45 -51.48 -15.83
N PRO A 274 -8.03 -52.74 -15.56
CA PRO A 274 -6.64 -53.14 -15.68
C PRO A 274 -6.26 -53.38 -17.13
N ILE A 275 -5.37 -52.54 -17.67
CA ILE A 275 -4.86 -52.66 -19.04
C ILE A 275 -3.47 -53.29 -19.00
N VAL A 276 -3.27 -54.37 -19.77
CA VAL A 276 -2.01 -55.13 -19.82
C VAL A 276 -1.53 -55.21 -21.26
N TYR A 277 -0.31 -54.71 -21.50
CA TYR A 277 0.35 -54.82 -22.81
C TYR A 277 1.48 -55.85 -22.77
N ASN A 278 1.71 -56.56 -23.88
CA ASN A 278 2.80 -57.51 -24.01
C ASN A 278 3.53 -57.32 -25.35
N PHE A 279 4.69 -56.67 -25.32
CA PHE A 279 5.53 -56.39 -26.48
C PHE A 279 6.73 -57.33 -26.60
N ALA A 280 6.84 -58.36 -25.75
CA ALA A 280 8.00 -59.26 -25.73
C ALA A 280 8.19 -60.08 -27.03
N GLY A 281 7.15 -60.18 -27.86
CA GLY A 281 7.23 -60.82 -29.18
C GLY A 281 7.86 -59.95 -30.27
N ILE A 282 8.06 -58.66 -30.02
CA ILE A 282 8.68 -57.72 -30.96
C ILE A 282 10.19 -57.73 -30.74
N SER A 283 10.96 -58.00 -31.79
CA SER A 283 12.43 -58.10 -31.71
C SER A 283 13.05 -56.76 -31.34
N ALA A 284 14.13 -56.80 -30.55
CA ALA A 284 14.88 -55.63 -30.14
C ALA A 284 15.45 -54.82 -31.31
N ASP A 285 15.73 -55.49 -32.42
CA ASP A 285 16.32 -54.87 -33.62
C ASP A 285 15.33 -53.99 -34.39
N VAL A 286 14.03 -54.14 -34.11
CA VAL A 286 12.96 -53.33 -34.71
C VAL A 286 12.14 -52.57 -33.68
N ALA A 287 12.39 -52.74 -32.37
CA ALA A 287 11.67 -52.02 -31.33
C ALA A 287 12.10 -50.55 -31.33
N GLY A 288 11.15 -49.65 -31.61
CA GLY A 288 11.36 -48.21 -31.58
C GLY A 288 10.90 -47.58 -30.28
N VAL A 289 9.97 -46.64 -30.41
CA VAL A 289 9.42 -45.87 -29.29
C VAL A 289 7.97 -46.25 -28.98
N ALA A 290 7.60 -46.15 -27.71
CA ALA A 290 6.23 -46.25 -27.23
C ALA A 290 5.81 -44.92 -26.60
N THR A 291 4.77 -44.27 -27.15
CA THR A 291 4.26 -42.98 -26.67
C THR A 291 2.99 -43.15 -25.84
N LEU A 292 2.71 -42.17 -24.98
CA LEU A 292 1.55 -42.18 -24.10
C LEU A 292 0.31 -41.63 -24.82
N GLY A 293 -0.87 -42.24 -24.59
CA GLY A 293 -2.16 -41.74 -25.08
C GLY A 293 -2.79 -40.69 -24.15
N GLU A 294 -2.29 -40.58 -22.93
CA GLU A 294 -2.75 -39.65 -21.90
C GLU A 294 -1.56 -38.91 -21.29
N ALA A 295 -1.81 -37.80 -20.60
CA ALA A 295 -0.76 -37.08 -19.88
C ALA A 295 -0.14 -37.91 -18.75
N ASP A 296 -0.94 -38.79 -18.14
CA ASP A 296 -0.57 -39.61 -17.00
C ASP A 296 -0.88 -41.08 -17.26
N VAL A 297 0.16 -41.92 -17.32
CA VAL A 297 0.01 -43.36 -17.57
C VAL A 297 0.61 -44.16 -16.44
N THR A 298 -0.22 -44.96 -15.78
CA THR A 298 0.19 -46.01 -14.85
C THR A 298 0.18 -47.35 -15.55
N LEU A 299 1.31 -48.06 -15.54
CA LEU A 299 1.36 -49.41 -16.10
C LEU A 299 0.90 -50.45 -15.09
N ASN A 300 0.17 -51.45 -15.58
CA ASN A 300 -0.10 -52.66 -14.82
C ASN A 300 1.20 -53.44 -14.56
N ALA A 301 1.34 -54.08 -13.40
CA ALA A 301 2.51 -54.89 -13.07
C ALA A 301 2.76 -56.07 -14.04
N ALA A 302 1.72 -56.53 -14.74
CA ALA A 302 1.81 -57.58 -15.75
C ALA A 302 2.21 -57.07 -17.15
N THR A 303 2.30 -55.75 -17.36
CA THR A 303 2.70 -55.18 -18.65
C THR A 303 4.17 -55.46 -18.93
N ASP A 304 4.46 -56.00 -20.12
CA ASP A 304 5.80 -56.27 -20.63
C ASP A 304 6.09 -55.33 -21.80
N LEU A 305 7.00 -54.37 -21.60
CA LEU A 305 7.39 -53.37 -22.61
C LEU A 305 8.39 -53.93 -23.64
N GLY A 306 8.87 -55.16 -23.46
CA GLY A 306 9.90 -55.73 -24.31
C GLY A 306 11.22 -54.93 -24.24
N THR A 307 11.57 -54.28 -25.34
CA THR A 307 12.80 -53.46 -25.47
C THR A 307 12.50 -52.06 -26.01
N PHE A 308 11.22 -51.65 -25.98
CA PHE A 308 10.81 -50.33 -26.46
C PHE A 308 11.35 -49.22 -25.56
N THR A 309 11.69 -48.10 -26.18
CA THR A 309 11.97 -46.86 -25.46
C THR A 309 10.64 -46.16 -25.18
N VAL A 310 10.34 -45.86 -23.92
CA VAL A 310 9.17 -45.02 -23.60
C VAL A 310 9.51 -43.58 -23.96
N GLN A 311 8.72 -42.97 -24.84
CA GLN A 311 8.90 -41.58 -25.23
C GLN A 311 7.84 -40.71 -24.56
N LEU A 312 8.31 -39.73 -23.79
CA LEU A 312 7.49 -38.72 -23.13
C LEU A 312 7.51 -37.44 -23.94
N THR A 313 6.36 -36.82 -24.13
CA THR A 313 6.26 -35.48 -24.70
C THR A 313 6.48 -34.46 -23.60
N ASP A 314 7.46 -33.60 -23.79
CA ASP A 314 7.62 -32.40 -22.98
C ASP A 314 6.55 -31.38 -23.38
N LEU A 315 5.68 -31.04 -22.43
CA LEU A 315 4.58 -30.12 -22.63
C LEU A 315 4.95 -28.69 -22.22
N GLU A 316 5.97 -28.53 -21.38
CA GLU A 316 6.50 -27.25 -20.91
C GLU A 316 8.02 -27.35 -20.67
N ASN A 317 8.80 -26.42 -21.23
CA ASN A 317 10.26 -26.37 -21.08
C ASN A 317 10.67 -25.79 -19.69
N ASP A 318 10.17 -26.41 -18.61
CA ASP A 318 10.50 -26.11 -17.22
C ASP A 318 10.55 -27.41 -16.38
N ALA A 319 11.73 -27.80 -15.87
CA ALA A 319 11.86 -28.93 -14.92
C ALA A 319 11.21 -28.66 -13.56
N ASN A 320 10.72 -27.43 -13.32
CA ASN A 320 9.86 -27.12 -12.19
C ASN A 320 8.39 -27.37 -12.46
N SER A 321 7.98 -27.42 -13.73
CA SER A 321 6.62 -27.73 -14.13
C SER A 321 6.33 -29.23 -14.03
N PHE A 322 5.11 -29.54 -13.57
CA PHE A 322 4.56 -30.89 -13.55
C PHE A 322 3.61 -31.13 -14.73
N ALA A 323 3.49 -30.16 -15.65
CA ALA A 323 2.56 -30.23 -16.76
C ALA A 323 3.00 -31.22 -17.86
N GLY A 324 4.23 -31.74 -17.79
CA GLY A 324 4.75 -32.73 -18.72
C GLY A 324 4.18 -34.12 -18.55
N GLN A 325 4.34 -34.96 -19.58
CA GLN A 325 3.86 -36.34 -19.50
C GLN A 325 4.55 -37.15 -18.39
N THR A 326 3.77 -38.01 -17.73
CA THR A 326 4.20 -38.85 -16.62
C THR A 326 3.96 -40.33 -16.90
N ILE A 327 5.02 -41.14 -16.78
CA ILE A 327 4.92 -42.61 -16.81
C ILE A 327 5.21 -43.19 -15.42
N ARG A 328 4.35 -44.12 -14.96
CA ARG A 328 4.49 -44.81 -13.67
C ARG A 328 4.74 -46.31 -13.87
N PHE A 329 5.89 -46.79 -13.42
CA PHE A 329 6.32 -48.18 -13.52
C PHE A 329 6.00 -48.97 -12.25
N ALA A 330 5.28 -50.08 -12.42
CA ALA A 330 4.89 -50.97 -11.33
C ALA A 330 5.95 -52.03 -10.99
N THR A 331 6.92 -52.28 -11.88
CA THR A 331 8.01 -53.26 -11.66
C THR A 331 9.37 -52.72 -12.08
N THR A 332 10.44 -53.30 -11.54
CA THR A 332 11.82 -52.96 -11.91
C THR A 332 12.12 -53.25 -13.38
N THR A 333 11.55 -54.34 -13.93
CA THR A 333 11.73 -54.69 -15.35
C THR A 333 11.13 -53.66 -16.28
N GLN A 334 10.02 -53.03 -15.92
CA GLN A 334 9.48 -51.91 -16.68
C GLN A 334 10.41 -50.70 -16.59
N ALA A 335 10.88 -50.37 -15.39
CA ALA A 335 11.79 -49.25 -15.16
C ALA A 335 13.19 -49.42 -15.79
N ASP A 336 13.62 -50.65 -16.10
CA ASP A 336 14.88 -50.93 -16.82
C ASP A 336 14.84 -50.55 -18.32
N ASN A 337 13.66 -50.26 -18.87
CA ASN A 337 13.53 -49.81 -20.26
C ASN A 337 14.03 -48.38 -20.42
N ALA A 338 14.53 -48.05 -21.62
CA ALA A 338 14.94 -46.68 -21.94
C ALA A 338 13.75 -45.71 -21.87
N VAL A 339 14.01 -44.48 -21.43
CA VAL A 339 13.01 -43.41 -21.40
C VAL A 339 13.62 -42.19 -22.08
N ARG A 340 12.91 -41.62 -23.06
CA ARG A 340 13.37 -40.49 -23.87
C ARG A 340 12.38 -39.33 -23.81
N VAL A 341 12.87 -38.10 -23.81
CA VAL A 341 12.03 -36.92 -24.01
C VAL A 341 11.96 -36.61 -25.50
N GLY A 342 10.75 -36.54 -26.07
CA GLY A 342 10.57 -36.16 -27.46
C GLY A 342 10.83 -34.68 -27.69
N ALA A 343 11.36 -34.33 -28.88
CA ALA A 343 11.44 -32.95 -29.32
C ALA A 343 10.05 -32.30 -29.22
N THR A 344 9.96 -31.19 -28.48
CA THR A 344 8.72 -30.49 -28.18
C THR A 344 7.99 -30.08 -29.46
N ALA A 345 6.65 -29.94 -29.38
CA ALA A 345 5.89 -29.13 -30.34
C ALA A 345 6.18 -27.62 -30.17
N PHE A 346 7.04 -27.25 -29.22
CA PHE A 346 7.19 -25.90 -28.70
C PHE A 346 8.51 -25.23 -29.05
N ASP A 347 9.43 -25.86 -29.77
CA ASP A 347 10.70 -25.20 -30.02
C ASP A 347 11.34 -25.37 -31.40
N GLY A 348 11.35 -24.26 -32.15
CA GLY A 348 12.30 -23.99 -33.21
C GLY A 348 13.53 -23.22 -32.72
N ASP A 349 13.64 -22.98 -31.41
CA ASP A 349 14.85 -22.53 -30.73
C ASP A 349 15.77 -23.73 -30.45
N THR A 350 17.04 -23.40 -30.36
CA THR A 350 18.17 -24.33 -30.32
C THR A 350 18.84 -24.27 -28.95
N ASP A 351 18.06 -23.94 -27.91
CA ASP A 351 18.62 -23.72 -26.58
C ASP A 351 19.04 -25.05 -25.93
N THR A 352 20.32 -25.11 -25.59
CA THR A 352 20.99 -26.28 -25.01
C THR A 352 20.77 -26.41 -23.50
N ASP A 353 20.02 -25.48 -22.89
CA ASP A 353 19.65 -25.47 -21.46
C ASP A 353 18.15 -25.79 -21.23
N SER A 354 17.47 -26.44 -22.18
CA SER A 354 16.07 -26.86 -22.02
C SER A 354 15.92 -27.89 -20.89
N VAL A 355 15.09 -27.55 -19.91
CA VAL A 355 14.78 -28.37 -18.74
C VAL A 355 13.37 -28.94 -18.95
N SER A 356 13.20 -30.26 -19.11
CA SER A 356 11.89 -30.86 -19.43
C SER A 356 10.97 -30.94 -18.21
N SER A 357 9.67 -30.78 -18.43
CA SER A 357 8.61 -31.02 -17.44
C SER A 357 8.21 -32.50 -17.25
N THR A 358 8.82 -33.43 -17.99
CA THR A 358 8.44 -34.86 -17.99
C THR A 358 8.82 -35.61 -16.71
N ASN A 359 8.02 -36.61 -16.33
CA ASN A 359 8.17 -37.34 -15.07
C ASN A 359 8.24 -38.87 -15.25
N VAL A 360 9.13 -39.52 -14.49
CA VAL A 360 9.17 -40.99 -14.33
C VAL A 360 8.91 -41.34 -12.87
N VAL A 361 8.01 -42.30 -12.61
CA VAL A 361 7.65 -42.73 -11.25
C VAL A 361 7.88 -44.21 -11.05
N TRP A 362 8.52 -44.59 -9.93
CA TRP A 362 8.68 -45.99 -9.52
C TRP A 362 7.73 -46.32 -8.37
N LEU A 363 6.82 -47.27 -8.62
CA LEU A 363 5.78 -47.68 -7.67
C LEU A 363 6.13 -48.95 -6.86
N PHE A 364 7.30 -49.55 -7.09
CA PHE A 364 7.72 -50.77 -6.39
C PHE A 364 8.53 -50.48 -5.12
N ASP A 365 8.39 -51.32 -4.11
CA ASP A 365 8.92 -51.07 -2.75
C ASP A 365 10.36 -51.51 -2.52
N THR A 366 10.93 -52.37 -3.39
CA THR A 366 12.30 -52.89 -3.21
C THR A 366 12.96 -53.19 -4.55
N VAL A 367 14.29 -53.14 -4.59
CA VAL A 367 15.11 -53.56 -5.74
C VAL A 367 16.08 -54.68 -5.32
N ALA A 368 16.25 -55.70 -6.16
CA ALA A 368 17.22 -56.78 -5.91
C ALA A 368 18.64 -56.42 -6.37
N ALA A 369 18.75 -55.49 -7.33
CA ALA A 369 19.96 -54.90 -7.90
C ALA A 369 19.60 -53.49 -8.41
N PRO A 370 20.56 -52.59 -8.66
CA PRO A 370 20.26 -51.26 -9.18
C PRO A 370 19.49 -51.34 -10.51
N VAL A 371 18.43 -50.54 -10.66
CA VAL A 371 17.65 -50.39 -11.90
C VAL A 371 18.55 -49.78 -12.97
N ASN A 372 18.51 -50.31 -14.19
CA ASN A 372 19.36 -49.84 -15.27
C ASN A 372 18.78 -48.59 -15.95
N THR A 373 19.16 -47.41 -15.47
CA THR A 373 18.72 -46.12 -16.01
C THR A 373 19.67 -45.54 -17.07
N SER A 374 20.64 -46.31 -17.57
CA SER A 374 21.60 -45.79 -18.56
C SER A 374 20.99 -45.38 -19.90
N GLY A 375 19.76 -45.83 -20.17
CA GLY A 375 18.98 -45.43 -21.35
C GLY A 375 17.97 -44.31 -21.06
N TYR A 376 18.03 -43.66 -19.90
CA TYR A 376 17.19 -42.51 -19.58
C TYR A 376 17.82 -41.26 -20.18
N ASP A 377 17.01 -40.40 -20.80
CA ASP A 377 17.44 -39.11 -21.34
C ASP A 377 17.95 -38.18 -20.23
N ALA A 378 18.91 -37.32 -20.58
CA ALA A 378 19.41 -36.31 -19.65
C ALA A 378 18.39 -35.20 -19.40
N GLU A 379 17.48 -35.02 -20.34
CA GLU A 379 16.45 -34.01 -20.37
C GLU A 379 15.27 -34.37 -19.47
N ILE A 380 15.14 -35.61 -18.98
CA ILE A 380 14.02 -35.99 -18.09
C ILE A 380 14.01 -35.07 -16.86
N GLY A 381 12.89 -34.38 -16.63
CA GLY A 381 12.75 -33.46 -15.50
C GLY A 381 12.99 -34.13 -14.15
N ARG A 382 12.23 -35.20 -13.86
CA ARG A 382 12.18 -35.78 -12.51
C ARG A 382 12.02 -37.31 -12.47
N LEU A 383 12.70 -37.92 -11.51
CA LEU A 383 12.48 -39.30 -11.08
C LEU A 383 11.85 -39.31 -9.68
N TRP A 384 10.67 -39.92 -9.56
CA TRP A 384 9.90 -40.07 -8.33
C TRP A 384 10.07 -41.47 -7.76
N LEU A 385 10.51 -41.56 -6.51
CA LEU A 385 10.64 -42.81 -5.77
C LEU A 385 9.61 -42.84 -4.64
N ASN A 386 8.95 -44.00 -4.48
CA ASN A 386 8.08 -44.18 -3.32
C ASN A 386 8.90 -44.23 -2.01
N GLN A 387 8.31 -43.81 -0.90
CA GLN A 387 9.00 -43.72 0.40
C GLN A 387 9.49 -45.08 0.89
N THR A 388 8.77 -46.17 0.63
CA THR A 388 9.16 -47.53 1.04
C THR A 388 10.48 -47.95 0.42
N LEU A 389 10.68 -47.65 -0.87
CA LEU A 389 11.87 -47.96 -1.64
C LEU A 389 13.07 -47.14 -1.18
N ALA A 390 12.85 -45.87 -0.87
CA ALA A 390 13.91 -44.96 -0.41
C ALA A 390 14.29 -45.15 1.07
N ASN A 391 13.35 -45.57 1.91
CA ASN A 391 13.53 -45.65 3.36
C ASN A 391 14.61 -46.67 3.75
N GLY A 392 15.78 -46.16 4.15
CA GLY A 392 16.93 -46.97 4.57
C GLY A 392 17.80 -47.49 3.41
N ALA A 393 17.44 -47.21 2.16
CA ALA A 393 18.25 -47.49 0.98
C ALA A 393 19.27 -46.36 0.72
N ASN A 394 20.41 -46.70 0.12
CA ASN A 394 21.28 -45.70 -0.47
C ASN A 394 20.71 -45.37 -1.87
N ILE A 395 20.17 -44.16 -2.04
CA ILE A 395 19.48 -43.74 -3.27
C ILE A 395 20.38 -43.89 -4.51
N GLU A 396 21.66 -43.54 -4.38
CA GLU A 396 22.68 -43.68 -5.45
C GLU A 396 23.02 -45.15 -5.79
N GLN A 397 22.50 -46.11 -5.02
CA GLN A 397 22.61 -47.55 -5.30
C GLN A 397 21.31 -48.16 -5.82
N LEU A 398 20.25 -47.36 -5.98
CA LEU A 398 18.99 -47.81 -6.55
C LEU A 398 19.01 -47.84 -8.08
N PHE A 399 19.92 -47.11 -8.72
CA PHE A 399 20.09 -47.04 -10.17
C PHE A 399 21.55 -47.15 -10.63
N THR A 400 21.79 -47.41 -11.92
CA THR A 400 23.13 -47.53 -12.51
C THR A 400 23.76 -46.17 -12.86
N SER A 401 23.02 -45.31 -13.55
CA SER A 401 23.46 -43.96 -13.96
C SER A 401 22.27 -43.08 -14.30
N LEU A 402 22.10 -41.96 -13.60
CA LEU A 402 21.02 -41.02 -13.83
C LEU A 402 21.61 -39.70 -14.36
N PRO A 403 21.44 -39.39 -15.65
CA PRO A 403 21.96 -38.16 -16.21
C PRO A 403 21.10 -36.96 -15.75
N SER A 404 21.65 -36.13 -14.85
CA SER A 404 21.17 -34.78 -14.49
C SER A 404 19.67 -34.58 -14.15
N THR A 405 18.97 -35.57 -13.59
CA THR A 405 17.56 -35.41 -13.18
C THR A 405 17.41 -35.13 -11.67
N ILE A 406 16.37 -34.39 -11.27
CA ILE A 406 16.01 -34.23 -9.85
C ILE A 406 15.38 -35.55 -9.33
N VAL A 407 15.99 -36.18 -8.33
CA VAL A 407 15.41 -37.34 -7.62
C VAL A 407 14.55 -36.84 -6.45
N ARG A 408 13.25 -37.16 -6.47
CA ARG A 408 12.28 -36.81 -5.44
C ARG A 408 11.77 -38.06 -4.73
N VAL A 409 11.63 -37.99 -3.40
CA VAL A 409 11.19 -39.11 -2.54
C VAL A 409 10.03 -38.63 -1.67
N ASP A 410 8.81 -38.56 -2.20
CA ASP A 410 7.75 -37.77 -1.55
C ASP A 410 6.36 -38.44 -1.47
N PHE A 411 6.21 -39.77 -1.63
CA PHE A 411 4.87 -40.41 -1.49
C PHE A 411 4.88 -41.81 -0.83
N ALA A 412 3.96 -42.07 0.11
CA ALA A 412 3.76 -43.36 0.78
C ALA A 412 2.63 -44.19 0.14
N THR A 413 1.70 -43.58 -0.58
CA THR A 413 0.66 -44.28 -1.36
C THR A 413 0.41 -43.62 -2.72
N LEU A 414 -0.16 -44.38 -3.68
CA LEU A 414 -0.55 -43.85 -5.00
C LEU A 414 -1.60 -42.73 -4.89
N ALA A 415 -2.46 -42.75 -3.86
CA ALA A 415 -3.43 -41.69 -3.60
C ALA A 415 -2.75 -40.36 -3.21
N GLU A 416 -1.64 -40.40 -2.47
CA GLU A 416 -0.85 -39.20 -2.13
C GLU A 416 -0.14 -38.63 -3.37
N LEU A 417 0.30 -39.49 -4.30
CA LEU A 417 0.89 -39.05 -5.57
C LEU A 417 -0.14 -38.37 -6.49
N GLU A 418 -1.35 -38.92 -6.59
CA GLU A 418 -2.45 -38.29 -7.35
C GLU A 418 -2.90 -36.97 -6.71
N GLN A 419 -2.79 -36.86 -5.38
CA GLN A 419 -2.99 -35.61 -4.64
C GLN A 419 -1.91 -34.56 -4.95
N LEU A 420 -0.64 -34.96 -5.05
CA LEU A 420 0.49 -34.08 -5.36
C LEU A 420 0.42 -33.43 -6.76
N LEU A 421 -0.39 -33.97 -7.69
CA LEU A 421 -0.50 -33.51 -9.08
C LEU A 421 -1.72 -32.59 -9.35
N THR A 422 -2.58 -32.30 -8.36
CA THR A 422 -3.77 -31.45 -8.55
C THR A 422 -4.01 -30.50 -7.35
N SER A 423 -3.46 -29.28 -7.39
CA SER A 423 -3.93 -28.16 -6.53
C SER A 423 -4.68 -27.14 -7.39
N GLY A 424 -6.00 -27.07 -7.25
CA GLY A 424 -6.85 -26.13 -7.98
C GLY A 424 -7.13 -24.86 -7.17
N PRO A 425 -6.94 -23.64 -7.72
CA PRO A 425 -7.46 -22.42 -7.09
C PRO A 425 -8.99 -22.42 -7.09
N VAL A 426 -9.60 -22.07 -5.96
CA VAL A 426 -11.07 -21.98 -5.81
C VAL A 426 -11.47 -20.58 -5.34
N ASP A 427 -12.40 -19.94 -6.05
CA ASP A 427 -13.09 -18.74 -5.56
C ASP A 427 -14.28 -19.15 -4.70
N ARG A 428 -14.34 -18.68 -3.46
CA ARG A 428 -15.39 -19.02 -2.48
C ARG A 428 -16.33 -17.82 -2.28
N VAL A 429 -17.63 -18.06 -2.36
CA VAL A 429 -18.67 -17.08 -2.01
C VAL A 429 -19.47 -17.61 -0.82
N VAL A 430 -19.66 -16.79 0.21
CA VAL A 430 -20.47 -17.08 1.39
C VAL A 430 -21.54 -16.02 1.52
N GLU A 431 -22.78 -16.46 1.68
CA GLU A 431 -23.95 -15.62 1.85
C GLU A 431 -24.56 -15.90 3.23
N LEU A 432 -24.62 -14.87 4.07
CA LEU A 432 -25.16 -14.93 5.42
C LEU A 432 -26.45 -14.11 5.46
N ALA A 433 -27.57 -14.80 5.65
CA ALA A 433 -28.87 -14.15 5.73
C ALA A 433 -28.97 -13.25 6.99
N SER A 434 -29.86 -12.26 6.95
CA SER A 434 -30.14 -11.36 8.08
C SER A 434 -30.34 -12.12 9.39
N PHE A 435 -29.87 -11.57 10.52
CA PHE A 435 -29.93 -12.17 11.88
C PHE A 435 -29.11 -13.47 12.07
N THR A 436 -28.22 -13.83 11.14
CA THR A 436 -27.34 -15.00 11.30
C THR A 436 -26.31 -14.75 12.40
N SER A 437 -26.16 -15.68 13.35
CA SER A 437 -25.15 -15.60 14.42
C SER A 437 -24.25 -16.84 14.43
N LEU A 438 -22.95 -16.62 14.20
CA LEU A 438 -21.86 -17.60 14.12
C LEU A 438 -20.72 -17.20 15.07
N PRO A 439 -20.93 -17.23 16.40
CA PRO A 439 -19.96 -16.71 17.37
C PRO A 439 -18.65 -17.52 17.44
N ALA A 440 -18.62 -18.73 16.85
CA ALA A 440 -17.41 -19.54 16.73
C ALA A 440 -16.52 -19.12 15.54
N GLY A 441 -16.98 -18.20 14.71
CA GLY A 441 -16.25 -17.73 13.54
C GLY A 441 -16.39 -18.62 12.29
N LEU A 442 -15.60 -18.29 11.28
CA LEU A 442 -15.46 -19.03 10.03
C LEU A 442 -14.00 -19.42 9.83
N THR A 443 -13.75 -20.67 9.46
CA THR A 443 -12.41 -21.15 9.15
C THR A 443 -12.40 -21.73 7.75
N PHE A 444 -11.64 -21.10 6.86
CA PHE A 444 -11.38 -21.59 5.52
C PHE A 444 -9.95 -22.10 5.48
N VAL A 445 -9.75 -23.27 6.07
CA VAL A 445 -8.48 -24.00 6.01
C VAL A 445 -8.74 -25.27 5.23
N ASP A 446 -8.05 -25.44 4.10
CA ASP A 446 -8.00 -26.76 3.48
C ASP A 446 -6.96 -27.61 4.22
N GLU A 447 -7.43 -28.62 4.95
CA GLU A 447 -6.59 -29.63 5.61
C GLU A 447 -6.09 -30.69 4.61
N ASN A 448 -6.68 -30.75 3.41
CA ASN A 448 -6.46 -31.77 2.40
C ASN A 448 -5.82 -31.19 1.11
N VAL A 449 -4.62 -30.60 1.20
CA VAL A 449 -3.58 -30.36 0.15
C VAL A 449 -3.95 -30.08 -1.34
N LEU A 450 -5.22 -29.91 -1.73
CA LEU A 450 -5.73 -30.06 -3.11
C LEU A 450 -6.57 -28.88 -3.61
N GLU A 451 -7.12 -28.06 -2.73
CA GLU A 451 -7.77 -26.81 -3.09
C GLU A 451 -7.17 -25.67 -2.26
N HIS A 452 -6.92 -24.52 -2.88
CA HIS A 452 -6.60 -23.32 -2.11
C HIS A 452 -7.60 -22.22 -2.44
N VAL A 453 -8.01 -21.47 -1.41
CA VAL A 453 -8.90 -20.33 -1.61
C VAL A 453 -8.10 -19.25 -2.34
N ARG A 454 -8.51 -18.91 -3.57
CA ARG A 454 -7.93 -17.82 -4.35
C ARG A 454 -8.59 -16.50 -4.00
N THR A 455 -9.91 -16.48 -3.88
CA THR A 455 -10.67 -15.32 -3.40
C THR A 455 -11.77 -15.78 -2.44
N LEU A 456 -12.09 -14.94 -1.46
CA LEU A 456 -13.22 -15.16 -0.55
C LEU A 456 -14.12 -13.92 -0.59
N THR A 457 -15.37 -14.11 -0.99
CA THR A 457 -16.42 -13.07 -0.90
C THR A 457 -17.44 -13.47 0.16
N ILE A 458 -17.68 -12.63 1.17
CA ILE A 458 -18.72 -12.82 2.18
C ILE A 458 -19.76 -11.72 2.01
N SER A 459 -21.04 -12.07 1.89
CA SER A 459 -22.14 -11.10 1.82
C SER A 459 -23.08 -11.29 3.01
N MET A 460 -23.38 -10.21 3.73
CA MET A 460 -24.09 -10.23 5.02
C MET A 460 -25.36 -9.39 4.94
N GLY A 461 -26.51 -9.98 5.29
CA GLY A 461 -27.85 -9.39 5.12
C GLY A 461 -28.37 -8.48 6.25
N GLY A 462 -27.52 -8.03 7.17
CA GLY A 462 -27.90 -7.13 8.27
C GLY A 462 -28.19 -7.85 9.58
N GLU A 463 -27.75 -7.26 10.70
CA GLU A 463 -27.70 -7.90 12.03
C GLU A 463 -27.01 -9.28 12.01
N VAL A 464 -26.00 -9.47 11.17
CA VAL A 464 -25.21 -10.70 11.14
C VAL A 464 -24.03 -10.58 12.10
N GLU A 465 -23.85 -11.58 12.97
CA GLU A 465 -22.73 -11.68 13.91
C GLU A 465 -21.86 -12.90 13.56
N VAL A 466 -20.59 -12.69 13.25
CA VAL A 466 -19.60 -13.74 12.99
C VAL A 466 -18.43 -13.54 13.97
N GLY A 467 -17.93 -14.63 14.56
CA GLY A 467 -16.67 -14.63 15.30
C GLY A 467 -15.45 -14.46 14.36
N ASP A 468 -14.31 -15.00 14.74
CA ASP A 468 -13.06 -14.81 13.97
C ASP A 468 -13.13 -15.47 12.58
N LEU A 469 -12.57 -14.80 11.57
CA LEU A 469 -12.36 -15.33 10.23
C LEU A 469 -10.89 -15.74 10.06
N VAL A 470 -10.66 -17.05 10.00
CA VAL A 470 -9.34 -17.61 9.76
C VAL A 470 -9.28 -18.17 8.34
N ILE A 471 -8.37 -17.64 7.52
CA ILE A 471 -8.10 -18.13 6.17
C ILE A 471 -6.78 -18.89 6.20
N GLY A 472 -6.69 -20.07 5.63
CA GLY A 472 -5.44 -20.80 5.65
C GLY A 472 -5.39 -21.90 4.62
N ASN A 473 -4.20 -22.45 4.46
CA ASN A 473 -3.98 -23.68 3.73
C ASN A 473 -2.93 -24.49 4.48
N VAL A 474 -3.14 -25.79 4.61
CA VAL A 474 -2.12 -26.69 5.16
C VAL A 474 -1.20 -27.10 4.03
N ILE A 475 -0.17 -26.31 3.80
CA ILE A 475 0.88 -26.59 2.83
C ILE A 475 2.19 -26.88 3.58
N ASP A 476 2.84 -28.00 3.32
CA ASP A 476 4.19 -28.29 3.83
C ASP A 476 5.26 -27.63 2.93
N ASN A 477 5.76 -26.44 3.31
CA ASN A 477 6.77 -25.71 2.52
C ASN A 477 8.17 -26.33 2.51
N THR A 478 8.38 -27.50 3.11
CA THR A 478 9.66 -28.17 2.90
C THR A 478 9.82 -28.62 1.44
N ALA A 479 8.76 -28.60 0.63
CA ALA A 479 8.77 -28.79 -0.81
C ALA A 479 8.60 -27.46 -1.58
N THR A 480 9.59 -27.10 -2.40
CA THR A 480 9.54 -25.91 -3.29
C THR A 480 8.43 -26.06 -4.35
N TYR A 481 7.37 -25.26 -4.26
CA TYR A 481 6.26 -25.22 -5.23
C TYR A 481 6.60 -24.32 -6.44
N ALA A 482 6.18 -24.72 -7.65
CA ALA A 482 6.47 -23.99 -8.91
C ALA A 482 5.50 -22.82 -9.18
N THR A 483 4.37 -22.78 -8.47
CA THR A 483 3.48 -21.61 -8.41
C THR A 483 3.23 -21.29 -6.93
N PRO A 484 3.40 -20.03 -6.49
CA PRO A 484 3.03 -19.64 -5.14
C PRO A 484 1.51 -19.84 -4.99
N VAL A 485 1.08 -20.47 -3.90
CA VAL A 485 -0.33 -20.40 -3.50
C VAL A 485 -0.63 -18.93 -3.19
N THR A 486 -1.52 -18.33 -3.98
CA THR A 486 -1.84 -16.91 -3.89
C THR A 486 -3.30 -16.75 -3.46
N PHE A 487 -3.49 -16.04 -2.36
CA PHE A 487 -4.79 -15.51 -1.99
C PHE A 487 -4.87 -14.07 -2.52
N ASN A 488 -5.70 -13.88 -3.54
CA ASN A 488 -5.82 -12.62 -4.27
C ASN A 488 -6.60 -11.56 -3.49
N GLY A 489 -7.46 -11.96 -2.55
CA GLY A 489 -8.15 -11.01 -1.69
C GLY A 489 -9.42 -11.51 -1.01
N LEU A 490 -9.76 -10.80 0.05
CA LEU A 490 -11.01 -10.93 0.81
C LEU A 490 -11.94 -9.77 0.44
N THR A 491 -13.21 -10.06 0.13
CA THR A 491 -14.25 -9.05 -0.04
C THR A 491 -15.39 -9.32 0.93
N ILE A 492 -15.80 -8.31 1.69
CA ILE A 492 -16.96 -8.38 2.59
C ILE A 492 -17.98 -7.33 2.14
N ASN A 493 -19.17 -7.78 1.74
CA ASN A 493 -20.30 -6.92 1.41
C ASN A 493 -21.26 -6.87 2.61
N SER A 494 -21.49 -5.66 3.12
CA SER A 494 -22.42 -5.37 4.20
C SER A 494 -23.66 -4.67 3.62
N VAL A 495 -24.77 -5.41 3.54
CA VAL A 495 -26.04 -4.92 3.01
C VAL A 495 -27.15 -5.12 4.03
N LEU A 496 -28.24 -4.37 3.88
CA LEU A 496 -29.45 -4.51 4.67
C LEU A 496 -30.49 -5.25 3.84
N ALA A 497 -30.85 -6.47 4.24
CA ALA A 497 -31.90 -7.26 3.59
C ALA A 497 -33.21 -7.13 4.36
N ASP A 498 -33.88 -5.97 4.24
CA ASP A 498 -35.06 -5.62 5.01
C ASP A 498 -36.38 -5.67 4.24
N ASP A 499 -36.37 -6.06 2.97
CA ASP A 499 -37.55 -6.12 2.12
C ASP A 499 -37.89 -7.55 1.65
N THR A 500 -39.16 -7.73 1.28
CA THR A 500 -39.69 -9.02 0.85
C THR A 500 -39.10 -9.45 -0.48
N GLY A 501 -38.26 -10.49 -0.46
CA GLY A 501 -37.62 -11.05 -1.66
C GLY A 501 -36.15 -10.69 -1.82
N ASP A 502 -35.55 -10.01 -0.84
CA ASP A 502 -34.10 -9.80 -0.79
C ASP A 502 -33.35 -11.13 -0.73
N LEU A 503 -32.24 -11.21 -1.48
CA LEU A 503 -31.44 -12.44 -1.59
C LEU A 503 -30.89 -12.90 -0.23
N LEU A 504 -30.57 -11.95 0.66
CA LEU A 504 -30.03 -12.23 1.99
C LEU A 504 -31.06 -12.08 3.10
N ALA A 505 -32.35 -11.99 2.79
CA ALA A 505 -33.39 -12.06 3.81
C ALA A 505 -33.56 -13.52 4.29
N ALA A 506 -34.01 -13.69 5.53
CA ALA A 506 -34.32 -15.02 6.07
C ALA A 506 -35.39 -15.75 5.23
N ASP A 507 -35.32 -17.09 5.17
CA ASP A 507 -36.31 -17.88 4.40
C ASP A 507 -37.75 -17.61 4.90
N GLY A 508 -38.62 -17.21 3.98
CA GLY A 508 -40.00 -16.82 4.26
C GLY A 508 -40.17 -15.44 4.91
N PHE A 509 -39.16 -14.57 4.84
CA PHE A 509 -39.25 -13.18 5.29
C PHE A 509 -40.33 -12.41 4.53
N ASP A 510 -41.21 -11.76 5.29
CA ASP A 510 -42.27 -10.86 4.83
C ASP A 510 -42.19 -9.60 5.69
N GLU A 511 -41.88 -8.47 5.07
CA GLU A 511 -41.68 -7.17 5.73
C GLU A 511 -42.90 -6.71 6.56
N THR A 512 -44.09 -7.27 6.28
CA THR A 512 -45.34 -6.93 6.99
C THR A 512 -45.57 -7.76 8.26
N VAL A 513 -44.82 -8.86 8.42
CA VAL A 513 -45.01 -9.83 9.52
C VAL A 513 -43.73 -10.02 10.35
N ASN A 514 -42.57 -9.93 9.71
CA ASN A 514 -41.25 -10.11 10.32
C ASN A 514 -40.67 -8.78 10.82
N VAL A 515 -39.76 -8.87 11.80
CA VAL A 515 -39.01 -7.71 12.27
C VAL A 515 -37.89 -7.44 11.27
N LYS A 516 -37.79 -6.19 10.78
CA LYS A 516 -36.68 -5.73 9.93
C LYS A 516 -35.36 -5.65 10.75
N PRO A 517 -34.20 -6.00 10.17
CA PRO A 517 -32.90 -5.79 10.82
C PRO A 517 -32.67 -4.29 11.07
N THR A 518 -32.06 -3.95 12.21
CA THR A 518 -31.93 -2.58 12.74
C THR A 518 -30.60 -1.88 12.41
N SER A 519 -29.89 -2.34 11.37
CA SER A 519 -28.53 -1.96 10.93
C SER A 519 -27.40 -2.74 11.60
N GLY A 520 -26.30 -2.89 10.86
CA GLY A 520 -25.00 -3.34 11.35
C GLY A 520 -24.71 -4.81 11.08
N ASN A 521 -23.49 -5.09 10.63
CA ASN A 521 -22.93 -6.43 10.57
C ASN A 521 -21.63 -6.47 11.37
N THR A 522 -21.30 -7.60 11.99
CA THR A 522 -20.07 -7.74 12.79
C THR A 522 -19.30 -9.00 12.43
N ILE A 523 -17.98 -8.89 12.26
CA ILE A 523 -17.05 -10.03 12.16
C ILE A 523 -15.94 -9.87 13.21
N GLY A 524 -15.43 -10.99 13.74
CA GLY A 524 -14.32 -11.02 14.68
C GLY A 524 -12.97 -10.70 14.02
N ASP A 525 -11.89 -11.23 14.59
CA ASP A 525 -10.54 -11.03 14.04
C ASP A 525 -10.40 -11.73 12.69
N ILE A 526 -9.75 -11.09 11.72
CA ILE A 526 -9.42 -11.64 10.41
C ILE A 526 -7.93 -11.94 10.41
N SER A 527 -7.55 -13.20 10.18
CA SER A 527 -6.14 -13.60 10.12
C SER A 527 -5.92 -14.71 9.11
N VAL A 528 -4.67 -14.86 8.69
CA VAL A 528 -4.21 -16.03 7.96
C VAL A 528 -3.38 -16.97 8.83
N GLY A 529 -3.48 -18.27 8.53
CA GLY A 529 -2.75 -19.33 9.22
C GLY A 529 -3.47 -19.95 10.42
N ALA A 530 -3.17 -21.22 10.70
CA ALA A 530 -3.89 -21.98 11.72
C ALA A 530 -3.50 -21.54 13.14
N THR A 531 -4.49 -21.16 13.96
CA THR A 531 -4.37 -20.92 15.40
C THR A 531 -4.11 -22.20 16.24
N ALA A 532 -3.84 -23.35 15.59
CA ALA A 532 -3.63 -24.64 16.24
C ALA A 532 -2.13 -24.96 16.42
N THR A 533 -1.57 -24.58 17.58
CA THR A 533 -0.43 -25.10 18.36
C THR A 533 0.80 -25.80 17.73
N ASN A 534 0.92 -25.97 16.41
CA ASN A 534 1.92 -26.85 15.80
C ASN A 534 2.09 -26.73 14.27
N ASN A 535 1.64 -25.64 13.63
CA ASN A 535 1.97 -25.38 12.21
C ASN A 535 2.52 -23.96 12.02
N THR A 536 3.84 -23.84 11.79
CA THR A 536 4.57 -22.58 11.61
C THR A 536 4.73 -22.21 10.12
N ALA A 537 3.84 -22.66 9.25
CA ALA A 537 4.05 -22.57 7.80
C ALA A 537 2.70 -22.45 7.07
N ALA A 538 1.99 -21.35 7.27
CA ALA A 538 0.81 -21.02 6.49
C ALA A 538 1.23 -20.11 5.33
N HIS A 539 1.44 -20.69 4.14
CA HIS A 539 1.90 -19.94 2.95
C HIS A 539 0.76 -19.23 2.23
N ILE A 540 -0.05 -18.47 2.96
CA ILE A 540 -1.08 -17.62 2.36
C ILE A 540 -0.78 -16.17 2.71
N ASP A 541 -0.58 -15.37 1.68
CA ASP A 541 -0.43 -13.93 1.79
C ASP A 541 -1.83 -13.27 1.91
N LEU A 542 -2.17 -12.72 3.08
CA LEU A 542 -3.29 -11.78 3.19
C LEU A 542 -2.77 -10.38 2.93
N THR A 543 -2.87 -9.93 1.69
CA THR A 543 -2.41 -8.59 1.27
C THR A 543 -3.53 -7.67 0.77
N SER A 544 -4.76 -8.15 0.62
CA SER A 544 -5.89 -7.35 0.13
C SER A 544 -7.19 -7.70 0.85
N VAL A 545 -7.79 -6.70 1.50
CA VAL A 545 -9.11 -6.78 2.14
C VAL A 545 -9.96 -5.62 1.66
N ILE A 546 -11.13 -5.92 1.11
CA ILE A 546 -12.11 -4.94 0.60
C ILE A 546 -13.39 -5.06 1.42
N ILE A 547 -13.85 -3.95 2.00
CA ILE A 547 -15.13 -3.83 2.67
C ILE A 547 -16.05 -2.93 1.84
N ASN A 548 -17.22 -3.42 1.49
CA ASN A 548 -18.21 -2.67 0.74
C ASN A 548 -19.49 -2.54 1.57
N THR A 549 -19.80 -1.32 2.01
CA THR A 549 -20.98 -1.05 2.82
C THR A 549 -22.16 -0.52 2.02
N GLY A 550 -22.11 -0.55 0.68
CA GLY A 550 -23.25 -0.22 -0.18
C GLY A 550 -23.75 1.24 -0.09
N ALA A 551 -24.98 1.49 -0.56
CA ALA A 551 -25.59 2.82 -0.53
C ALA A 551 -26.04 3.23 0.89
N ALA A 552 -26.16 4.53 1.16
CA ALA A 552 -26.45 5.06 2.49
C ALA A 552 -27.79 4.53 3.05
N GLU A 553 -27.78 4.06 4.29
CA GLU A 553 -28.97 3.58 5.01
C GLU A 553 -30.07 4.64 5.11
N SER A 554 -29.70 5.92 5.22
CA SER A 554 -30.65 7.04 5.31
C SER A 554 -31.48 7.24 4.04
N GLY A 555 -31.04 6.68 2.91
CA GLY A 555 -31.76 6.66 1.65
C GLY A 555 -32.77 5.51 1.54
N ASN A 556 -32.83 4.59 2.52
CA ASN A 556 -33.77 3.48 2.53
C ASN A 556 -35.21 3.97 2.78
N ASP A 557 -36.11 3.79 1.82
CA ASP A 557 -37.54 4.07 2.00
C ASP A 557 -38.19 2.91 2.76
N THR A 558 -38.03 2.94 4.09
CA THR A 558 -38.65 1.97 5.00
C THR A 558 -40.20 2.04 5.03
N THR A 559 -40.83 2.91 4.23
CA THR A 559 -42.27 3.20 4.29
C THR A 559 -43.07 2.77 3.07
N THR A 560 -42.42 2.48 1.94
CA THR A 560 -43.07 1.98 0.73
C THR A 560 -42.83 0.48 0.58
N SER A 561 -43.91 -0.30 0.57
CA SER A 561 -43.84 -1.70 0.11
C SER A 561 -43.55 -1.66 -1.39
N GLU A 562 -42.28 -1.86 -1.75
CA GLU A 562 -41.80 -1.85 -3.13
C GLU A 562 -42.32 -3.12 -3.84
N ASP A 563 -42.98 -2.94 -4.98
CA ASP A 563 -43.27 -4.04 -5.90
C ASP A 563 -41.93 -4.70 -6.27
N ALA A 564 -41.86 -6.03 -6.29
CA ALA A 564 -40.66 -6.89 -6.39
C ALA A 564 -39.71 -6.70 -7.61
N GLY A 565 -39.71 -5.56 -8.28
CA GLY A 565 -38.92 -5.22 -9.46
C GLY A 565 -37.84 -4.15 -9.27
N ASP A 566 -37.80 -3.41 -8.16
CA ASP A 566 -36.80 -2.37 -7.87
C ASP A 566 -36.07 -2.68 -6.54
N ASN A 567 -35.38 -3.83 -6.50
CA ASN A 567 -34.59 -4.22 -5.32
C ASN A 567 -33.32 -3.36 -5.25
N VAL A 568 -33.43 -2.21 -4.60
CA VAL A 568 -32.29 -1.35 -4.25
C VAL A 568 -31.66 -1.97 -3.01
N LEU A 569 -30.62 -2.80 -3.20
CA LEU A 569 -29.78 -3.28 -2.09
C LEU A 569 -29.22 -2.09 -1.32
N THR A 570 -29.85 -1.75 -0.20
CA THR A 570 -29.36 -0.70 0.70
C THR A 570 -28.17 -1.25 1.48
N GLY A 571 -27.17 -0.41 1.66
CA GLY A 571 -25.97 -0.76 2.39
C GLY A 571 -26.19 -0.75 3.90
N THR A 572 -25.27 -1.32 4.68
CA THR A 572 -25.28 -1.14 6.15
C THR A 572 -23.91 -1.05 6.79
N SER A 573 -23.83 -0.42 7.96
CA SER A 573 -22.59 -0.29 8.74
C SER A 573 -21.93 -1.64 9.05
N MET A 574 -20.61 -1.65 9.19
CA MET A 574 -19.82 -2.87 9.44
C MET A 574 -18.89 -2.69 10.64
N THR A 575 -18.79 -3.69 11.51
CA THR A 575 -17.78 -3.76 12.58
C THR A 575 -16.88 -5.00 12.39
N ILE A 576 -15.58 -4.82 12.49
CA ILE A 576 -14.55 -5.85 12.24
C ILE A 576 -13.61 -5.90 13.43
N GLY A 577 -13.13 -7.08 13.79
CA GLY A 577 -12.01 -7.28 14.72
C GLY A 577 -10.68 -6.77 14.16
N THR A 578 -9.60 -7.38 14.62
CA THR A 578 -8.23 -7.11 14.13
C THR A 578 -8.01 -7.81 12.81
N ILE A 579 -7.55 -7.10 11.79
CA ILE A 579 -7.11 -7.68 10.51
C ILE A 579 -5.59 -7.85 10.57
N THR A 580 -5.11 -9.09 10.55
CA THR A 580 -3.67 -9.40 10.51
C THR A 580 -3.26 -9.76 9.09
N PHE A 581 -2.58 -8.84 8.42
CA PHE A 581 -1.96 -9.05 7.12
C PHE A 581 -0.67 -9.86 7.26
N ASP A 582 -0.37 -10.68 6.26
CA ASP A 582 0.77 -11.59 6.20
C ASP A 582 1.23 -11.69 4.73
N SER A 583 2.52 -11.86 4.48
CA SER A 583 3.07 -12.15 3.17
C SER A 583 4.40 -12.87 3.29
N GLU A 584 4.65 -13.85 2.43
CA GLU A 584 5.96 -14.51 2.34
C GLU A 584 6.96 -13.74 1.45
N THR A 585 6.50 -12.67 0.78
CA THR A 585 7.30 -11.88 -0.16
C THR A 585 7.81 -10.60 0.49
N ALA A 586 9.13 -10.48 0.66
CA ALA A 586 9.74 -9.26 1.18
C ALA A 586 9.44 -8.03 0.30
N GLY A 587 9.02 -6.94 0.92
CA GLY A 587 8.65 -5.70 0.23
C GLY A 587 7.18 -5.63 -0.18
N SER A 588 6.34 -6.55 0.30
CA SER A 588 4.92 -6.61 -0.04
C SER A 588 4.13 -5.38 0.42
N THR A 589 3.03 -5.12 -0.28
CA THR A 589 2.05 -4.08 0.05
C THR A 589 0.74 -4.71 0.51
N ALA A 590 0.34 -4.46 1.75
CA ALA A 590 -0.98 -4.76 2.27
C ALA A 590 -1.95 -3.62 1.93
N THR A 591 -3.17 -3.94 1.49
CA THR A 591 -4.22 -2.98 1.14
C THR A 591 -5.49 -3.29 1.90
N PHE A 592 -5.99 -2.32 2.65
CA PHE A 592 -7.31 -2.29 3.26
C PHE A 592 -8.16 -1.26 2.52
N GLN A 593 -9.14 -1.70 1.76
CA GLN A 593 -10.05 -0.84 1.01
C GLN A 593 -11.44 -0.82 1.65
N THR A 594 -12.06 0.35 1.71
CA THR A 594 -13.47 0.50 2.08
C THR A 594 -14.20 1.31 1.02
N THR A 595 -15.40 0.88 0.65
CA THR A 595 -16.27 1.52 -0.35
C THR A 595 -17.70 1.58 0.16
N GLY A 596 -18.51 2.47 -0.42
CA GLY A 596 -19.91 2.65 -0.04
C GLY A 596 -20.15 3.97 0.68
N ALA A 597 -21.23 4.06 1.44
CA ALA A 597 -21.66 5.29 2.11
C ALA A 597 -21.95 5.12 3.60
N ASN A 598 -21.80 3.92 4.16
CA ASN A 598 -22.04 3.66 5.58
C ASN A 598 -20.72 3.39 6.33
N ASP A 599 -20.75 3.62 7.63
CA ASP A 599 -19.56 3.58 8.48
C ASP A 599 -18.96 2.17 8.59
N VAL A 600 -17.64 2.12 8.64
CA VAL A 600 -16.86 0.90 8.89
C VAL A 600 -16.07 1.09 10.18
N THR A 601 -16.26 0.21 11.14
CA THR A 601 -15.47 0.15 12.36
C THR A 601 -14.55 -1.06 12.31
N VAL A 602 -13.26 -0.90 12.59
CA VAL A 602 -12.26 -1.98 12.66
C VAL A 602 -11.54 -1.92 14.00
N ALA A 603 -11.15 -3.05 14.59
CA ALA A 603 -10.43 -3.03 15.86
C ALA A 603 -8.97 -2.61 15.68
N SER A 604 -8.28 -3.19 14.70
CA SER A 604 -6.89 -2.91 14.36
C SER A 604 -6.55 -3.44 12.97
N LEU A 605 -5.59 -2.82 12.28
CA LEU A 605 -4.92 -3.30 11.07
C LEU A 605 -3.48 -3.63 11.45
N ASN A 606 -3.09 -4.89 11.33
CA ASN A 606 -1.81 -5.39 11.79
C ASN A 606 -0.97 -5.89 10.61
N THR A 607 0.17 -5.25 10.38
CA THR A 607 1.19 -5.61 9.38
C THR A 607 2.55 -5.86 10.05
N THR A 608 2.54 -6.40 11.27
CA THR A 608 3.78 -6.75 12.00
C THR A 608 4.61 -7.86 11.35
N ASP A 609 4.10 -8.49 10.29
CA ASP A 609 4.88 -9.33 9.41
C ASP A 609 6.04 -8.54 8.77
N ALA A 610 7.27 -9.05 9.00
CA ALA A 610 8.53 -8.52 8.52
C ALA A 610 8.64 -8.39 6.98
N GLN A 611 7.76 -9.03 6.22
CA GLN A 611 7.75 -9.00 4.76
C GLN A 611 6.91 -7.84 4.20
N ILE A 612 5.99 -7.27 4.99
CA ILE A 612 5.10 -6.18 4.56
C ILE A 612 5.78 -4.83 4.77
N ALA A 613 6.26 -4.25 3.67
CA ALA A 613 6.91 -2.94 3.69
C ALA A 613 5.93 -1.76 3.53
N THR A 614 4.70 -2.00 3.04
CA THR A 614 3.72 -0.92 2.85
C THR A 614 2.32 -1.35 3.29
N LEU A 615 1.63 -0.49 4.04
CA LEU A 615 0.19 -0.60 4.31
C LEU A 615 -0.54 0.53 3.56
N VAL A 616 -1.54 0.19 2.77
CA VAL A 616 -2.44 1.12 2.07
C VAL A 616 -3.82 1.03 2.72
N ILE A 617 -4.32 2.15 3.22
CA ILE A 617 -5.71 2.32 3.64
C ILE A 617 -6.39 3.14 2.55
N ASP A 618 -7.19 2.49 1.71
CA ASP A 618 -7.94 3.13 0.62
C ASP A 618 -9.41 3.27 1.02
N HIS A 619 -9.76 4.41 1.59
CA HIS A 619 -11.10 4.74 2.04
C HIS A 619 -11.86 5.54 0.97
N ASP A 620 -12.29 4.84 -0.08
CA ASP A 620 -13.17 5.35 -1.15
C ASP A 620 -14.66 5.23 -0.77
N SER A 621 -14.98 5.63 0.46
CA SER A 621 -16.33 5.62 1.03
C SER A 621 -16.68 7.03 1.52
N THR A 622 -17.97 7.37 1.54
CA THR A 622 -18.45 8.63 2.17
C THR A 622 -18.82 8.47 3.64
N GLY A 623 -18.98 7.23 4.13
CA GLY A 623 -19.18 6.95 5.56
C GLY A 623 -17.84 7.00 6.31
N THR A 624 -17.84 7.10 7.64
CA THR A 624 -16.60 7.18 8.42
C THR A 624 -15.95 5.80 8.58
N LEU A 625 -14.64 5.71 8.35
CA LEU A 625 -13.81 4.57 8.76
C LEU A 625 -13.22 4.83 10.16
N THR A 626 -13.67 4.09 11.17
CA THR A 626 -13.11 4.14 12.52
C THR A 626 -12.30 2.88 12.83
N ILE A 627 -10.98 3.00 12.90
CA ILE A 627 -10.10 1.94 13.39
C ILE A 627 -9.85 2.19 14.88
N THR A 628 -10.62 1.54 15.74
CA THR A 628 -10.77 1.90 17.17
C THR A 628 -9.50 1.78 18.00
N GLY A 629 -8.54 0.97 17.58
CA GLY A 629 -7.29 0.77 18.31
C GLY A 629 -7.46 -0.15 19.51
N ALA A 630 -7.78 -1.43 19.25
CA ALA A 630 -7.57 -2.51 20.24
C ALA A 630 -6.13 -2.56 20.80
N SER A 631 -5.22 -1.83 20.12
CA SER A 631 -3.94 -1.26 20.53
C SER A 631 -2.79 -1.96 19.85
N PRO A 632 -2.17 -1.34 18.83
CA PRO A 632 -2.52 -0.07 18.14
C PRO A 632 -3.69 -0.22 17.13
N ALA A 633 -4.19 0.89 16.56
CA ALA A 633 -5.15 0.85 15.44
C ALA A 633 -4.49 0.44 14.13
N ALA A 634 -3.28 0.90 13.84
CA ALA A 634 -2.39 0.31 12.85
C ALA A 634 -1.13 -0.22 13.55
N ALA A 635 -0.97 -1.54 13.61
CA ALA A 635 0.24 -2.22 14.10
C ALA A 635 1.20 -2.44 12.94
N VAL A 636 2.02 -1.43 12.65
CA VAL A 636 2.86 -1.33 11.45
C VAL A 636 4.34 -1.53 11.79
N GLY A 637 4.63 -2.37 12.78
CA GLY A 637 5.98 -2.54 13.35
C GLY A 637 7.06 -3.12 12.44
N ALA A 638 6.70 -3.57 11.25
CA ALA A 638 7.60 -4.03 10.19
C ALA A 638 7.46 -3.24 8.88
N THR A 639 6.58 -2.24 8.87
CA THR A 639 6.13 -1.54 7.67
C THR A 639 6.81 -0.19 7.57
N GLU A 640 7.47 0.05 6.44
CA GLU A 640 8.21 1.27 6.14
C GLU A 640 7.28 2.44 5.77
N THR A 641 6.16 2.15 5.11
CA THR A 641 5.27 3.17 4.54
C THR A 641 3.79 2.88 4.84
N LEU A 642 3.08 3.88 5.36
CA LEU A 642 1.63 3.90 5.50
C LEU A 642 1.03 4.93 4.52
N LEU A 643 0.24 4.48 3.57
CA LEU A 643 -0.47 5.32 2.62
C LEU A 643 -1.95 5.33 2.98
N ILE A 644 -2.55 6.51 3.11
CA ILE A 644 -3.98 6.66 3.38
C ILE A 644 -4.58 7.51 2.26
N SER A 645 -5.59 6.97 1.57
CA SER A 645 -6.47 7.73 0.70
C SER A 645 -7.83 7.82 1.36
N ALA A 646 -8.31 9.04 1.61
CA ALA A 646 -9.52 9.28 2.38
C ALA A 646 -10.50 10.12 1.54
N ALA A 647 -11.51 9.48 0.95
CA ALA A 647 -12.64 10.16 0.35
C ALA A 647 -13.63 10.66 1.43
N GLY A 648 -13.84 9.84 2.47
CA GLY A 648 -14.54 10.17 3.71
C GLY A 648 -13.60 10.18 4.92
N ASP A 649 -14.14 10.36 6.12
CA ASP A 649 -13.31 10.51 7.33
C ASP A 649 -12.68 9.18 7.78
N VAL A 650 -11.40 9.22 8.14
CA VAL A 650 -10.66 8.09 8.72
C VAL A 650 -10.20 8.45 10.13
N ILE A 651 -10.68 7.72 11.13
CA ILE A 651 -10.35 7.90 12.54
C ILE A 651 -9.56 6.69 13.02
N MET A 652 -8.34 6.89 13.50
CA MET A 652 -7.45 5.83 13.98
C MET A 652 -7.15 6.00 15.47
N GLY A 653 -7.29 4.92 16.22
CA GLY A 653 -7.08 4.88 17.65
C GLY A 653 -8.10 5.68 18.44
N THR A 654 -7.78 5.91 19.70
CA THR A 654 -8.51 6.86 20.54
C THR A 654 -7.60 8.06 20.76
N ALA A 655 -8.01 9.23 20.28
CA ALA A 655 -7.24 10.47 20.41
C ALA A 655 -6.86 10.73 21.89
N GLY A 656 -5.57 10.89 22.15
CA GLY A 656 -5.03 11.15 23.50
C GLY A 656 -5.01 9.95 24.46
N ASP A 657 -5.28 8.73 23.99
CA ASP A 657 -5.14 7.49 24.79
C ASP A 657 -3.93 6.67 24.31
N ALA A 658 -2.81 6.81 25.03
CA ALA A 658 -1.57 6.09 24.78
C ALA A 658 -1.67 4.57 24.95
N THR A 659 -2.75 4.07 25.55
CA THR A 659 -3.00 2.64 25.61
C THR A 659 -3.70 2.11 24.37
N LYS A 660 -4.12 3.00 23.46
CA LYS A 660 -4.80 2.73 22.19
C LYS A 660 -4.31 3.67 21.08
N PRO A 661 -2.99 3.66 20.79
CA PRO A 661 -2.43 4.53 19.76
C PRO A 661 -3.05 4.23 18.40
N GLY A 662 -3.12 5.26 17.56
CA GLY A 662 -3.64 5.10 16.21
C GLY A 662 -2.63 4.43 15.29
N VAL A 663 -1.34 4.67 15.47
CA VAL A 663 -0.27 4.01 14.70
C VAL A 663 0.89 3.63 15.61
N ASP A 664 1.37 2.38 15.53
CA ASP A 664 2.63 1.93 16.14
C ASP A 664 3.60 1.46 15.05
N GLY A 665 4.68 2.21 14.86
CA GLY A 665 5.68 2.00 13.81
C GLY A 665 6.76 0.98 14.13
N GLY A 666 6.86 0.45 15.35
CA GLY A 666 7.92 -0.50 15.75
C GLY A 666 9.36 0.00 15.57
N ASN A 667 9.57 1.31 15.43
CA ASN A 667 10.78 2.04 15.03
C ASN A 667 11.24 1.75 13.58
N VAL A 668 10.30 1.38 12.69
CA VAL A 668 10.55 1.08 11.28
C VAL A 668 9.74 2.00 10.35
N LEU A 669 8.58 2.47 10.80
CA LEU A 669 7.72 3.32 9.97
C LEU A 669 8.36 4.69 9.73
N SER A 670 8.76 4.94 8.49
CA SER A 670 9.46 6.16 8.05
C SER A 670 8.59 7.10 7.22
N ASN A 671 7.48 6.63 6.66
CA ASN A 671 6.62 7.46 5.82
C ASN A 671 5.14 7.23 6.08
N ILE A 672 4.42 8.29 6.43
CA ILE A 672 2.96 8.34 6.40
C ILE A 672 2.56 9.39 5.35
N THR A 673 1.81 8.98 4.34
CA THR A 673 1.26 9.89 3.34
C THR A 673 -0.26 9.80 3.32
N VAL A 674 -0.91 10.94 3.52
CA VAL A 674 -2.36 11.08 3.44
C VAL A 674 -2.75 11.85 2.18
N THR A 675 -3.75 11.35 1.48
CA THR A 675 -4.33 11.94 0.27
C THR A 675 -5.86 11.88 0.36
N GLY A 676 -6.55 12.66 -0.47
CA GLY A 676 -8.01 12.72 -0.49
C GLY A 676 -8.56 13.97 0.20
N ASN A 677 -9.88 13.99 0.38
CA ASN A 677 -10.63 15.14 0.91
C ASN A 677 -11.20 14.89 2.31
N GLY A 678 -11.22 13.65 2.77
CA GLY A 678 -11.73 13.30 4.10
C GLY A 678 -10.73 13.61 5.21
N VAL A 679 -11.23 13.85 6.42
CA VAL A 679 -10.39 14.14 7.58
C VAL A 679 -9.73 12.84 8.05
N VAL A 680 -8.41 12.87 8.23
CA VAL A 680 -7.67 11.70 8.75
C VAL A 680 -7.12 12.00 10.14
N ASN A 681 -7.71 11.41 11.17
CA ASN A 681 -7.17 11.44 12.51
C ASN A 681 -6.30 10.20 12.73
N LEU A 682 -4.98 10.36 12.73
CA LEU A 682 -4.02 9.26 12.97
C LEU A 682 -3.93 8.86 14.44
N GLY A 683 -4.65 9.55 15.35
CA GLY A 683 -4.54 9.35 16.79
C GLY A 683 -3.14 9.62 17.30
N GLU A 684 -2.72 8.83 18.28
CA GLU A 684 -1.34 8.83 18.76
C GLU A 684 -0.44 7.99 17.85
N LEU A 685 0.69 8.58 17.44
CA LEU A 685 1.79 7.90 16.75
C LEU A 685 2.80 7.43 17.80
N GLN A 686 3.12 6.14 17.79
CA GLN A 686 4.05 5.51 18.72
C GLN A 686 5.16 4.77 17.96
N ASN A 687 6.37 4.74 18.52
CA ASN A 687 7.53 4.04 17.98
C ASN A 687 7.70 4.27 16.47
N ILE A 688 7.68 5.51 16.00
CA ILE A 688 8.03 5.82 14.60
C ILE A 688 9.55 5.71 14.41
N ASP A 689 10.04 5.65 13.17
CA ASP A 689 11.49 5.60 12.91
C ASP A 689 12.21 6.83 13.52
N ASP A 690 13.25 6.55 14.31
CA ASP A 690 14.08 7.55 14.99
C ASP A 690 15.16 8.13 14.05
N ALA A 691 15.41 7.48 12.91
CA ALA A 691 16.38 7.87 11.90
C ALA A 691 15.76 8.67 10.75
N ASP A 692 14.61 8.30 10.21
CA ASP A 692 13.94 9.10 9.19
C ASP A 692 12.42 8.97 9.32
N PHE A 693 11.70 10.07 9.48
CA PHE A 693 10.24 10.05 9.52
C PHE A 693 9.65 11.20 8.74
N THR A 694 8.76 10.90 7.81
CA THR A 694 8.02 11.87 7.03
C THR A 694 6.52 11.66 7.20
N LEU A 695 5.81 12.70 7.61
CA LEU A 695 4.35 12.79 7.56
C LEU A 695 3.94 13.87 6.56
N VAL A 696 3.32 13.44 5.46
CA VAL A 696 2.72 14.34 4.47
C VAL A 696 1.21 14.24 4.56
N GLY A 697 0.55 15.27 5.08
CA GLY A 697 -0.89 15.43 4.98
C GLY A 697 -1.35 15.80 3.57
N ALA A 698 -2.63 15.61 3.29
CA ALA A 698 -3.21 15.95 1.99
C ALA A 698 -3.02 17.45 1.69
N THR A 699 -2.63 17.78 0.46
CA THR A 699 -2.54 19.18 0.01
C THR A 699 -3.93 19.67 -0.36
N ALA A 700 -4.74 20.02 0.63
CA ALA A 700 -6.06 20.61 0.42
C ALA A 700 -6.35 21.76 1.39
N VAL A 701 -7.28 22.60 0.97
CA VAL A 701 -7.43 23.99 1.37
C VAL A 701 -8.22 24.05 2.68
N ALA A 702 -7.56 24.41 3.80
CA ALA A 702 -8.18 24.42 5.13
C ALA A 702 -9.38 25.37 5.23
N TYR A 703 -10.59 24.85 5.49
CA TYR A 703 -11.72 25.66 5.96
C TYR A 703 -11.70 25.67 7.49
N GLU A 704 -11.87 26.81 8.14
CA GLU A 704 -12.04 26.83 9.60
C GLU A 704 -13.51 26.53 9.92
N THR A 705 -13.78 25.80 11.01
CA THR A 705 -15.13 25.65 11.53
C THR A 705 -15.24 26.19 12.94
N ALA A 706 -16.46 26.42 13.38
CA ALA A 706 -16.70 26.73 14.77
C ALA A 706 -18.08 26.25 15.17
N SER A 707 -18.23 25.82 16.41
CA SER A 707 -19.49 25.35 16.94
C SER A 707 -19.97 26.26 18.07
N VAL A 708 -21.28 26.46 18.12
CA VAL A 708 -21.94 27.28 19.13
C VAL A 708 -23.03 26.47 19.81
N ASP A 709 -22.73 26.04 21.03
CA ASP A 709 -23.62 25.23 21.85
C ASP A 709 -24.62 26.12 22.58
N LEU A 710 -25.91 25.80 22.46
CA LEU A 710 -27.00 26.56 23.04
C LEU A 710 -27.72 25.77 24.13
N THR A 711 -27.86 26.33 25.33
CA THR A 711 -28.82 25.84 26.34
C THR A 711 -29.89 26.88 26.61
N LEU A 712 -31.16 26.45 26.71
CA LEU A 712 -32.32 27.36 26.75
C LEU A 712 -32.26 28.33 27.96
N GLY A 713 -32.29 29.63 27.68
CA GLY A 713 -32.47 30.70 28.65
C GLY A 713 -33.94 31.01 28.95
N ASP A 714 -34.17 31.96 29.85
CA ASP A 714 -35.51 32.44 30.20
C ASP A 714 -36.04 33.43 29.15
N VAL A 715 -37.36 33.63 29.12
CA VAL A 715 -37.99 34.65 28.27
C VAL A 715 -37.35 36.01 28.56
N THR A 716 -37.01 36.76 27.52
CA THR A 716 -36.26 38.04 27.50
C THR A 716 -34.73 37.97 27.51
N ASP A 717 -34.13 36.77 27.62
CA ASP A 717 -32.69 36.60 27.49
C ASP A 717 -32.21 36.76 26.04
N ILE A 718 -30.94 37.12 25.87
CA ILE A 718 -30.32 37.41 24.57
C ILE A 718 -29.11 36.49 24.36
N TYR A 719 -29.11 35.77 23.23
CA TYR A 719 -27.90 35.14 22.69
C TYR A 719 -27.25 36.09 21.71
N SER A 720 -25.94 36.25 21.82
CA SER A 720 -25.12 36.95 20.83
C SER A 720 -23.99 36.05 20.34
N VAL A 721 -23.85 35.94 19.02
CA VAL A 721 -22.75 35.23 18.35
C VAL A 721 -22.01 36.25 17.48
N THR A 722 -20.73 36.48 17.75
CA THR A 722 -19.87 37.35 16.95
C THR A 722 -18.94 36.48 16.11
N ILE A 723 -18.99 36.65 14.80
CA ILE A 723 -18.19 35.90 13.82
C ILE A 723 -17.42 36.92 13.01
N ASN A 724 -16.09 36.86 12.98
CA ASN A 724 -15.23 37.77 12.21
C ASN A 724 -15.54 39.26 12.44
N GLY A 725 -15.87 39.61 13.69
CA GLY A 725 -16.20 40.97 14.12
C GLY A 725 -17.65 41.42 13.85
N GLU A 726 -18.49 40.59 13.22
CA GLU A 726 -19.92 40.85 12.98
C GLU A 726 -20.79 40.10 14.01
N THR A 727 -21.68 40.81 14.71
CA THR A 727 -22.48 40.25 15.82
C THR A 727 -23.93 39.98 15.41
N PHE A 728 -24.37 38.73 15.59
CA PHE A 728 -25.74 38.25 15.45
C PHE A 728 -26.40 38.10 16.80
N THR A 729 -27.69 38.43 16.91
CA THR A 729 -28.43 38.30 18.18
C THR A 729 -29.81 37.70 18.01
N HIS A 730 -30.27 36.96 19.02
CA HIS A 730 -31.64 36.49 19.12
C HIS A 730 -32.18 36.65 20.54
N THR A 731 -33.38 37.22 20.69
CA THR A 731 -34.06 37.41 21.98
C THR A 731 -35.14 36.36 22.17
N ILE A 732 -35.09 35.62 23.28
CA ILE A 732 -36.09 34.58 23.58
C ILE A 732 -37.45 35.21 23.87
N VAL A 733 -38.49 34.81 23.11
CA VAL A 733 -39.88 35.14 23.38
C VAL A 733 -40.66 33.94 23.93
N THR A 734 -41.83 34.18 24.53
CA THR A 734 -42.66 33.13 25.09
C THR A 734 -43.01 32.07 24.05
N GLY A 735 -42.62 30.82 24.32
CA GLY A 735 -42.90 29.67 23.46
C GLY A 735 -41.74 29.26 22.54
N ASN A 736 -40.61 29.98 22.52
CA ASN A 736 -39.43 29.51 21.80
C ASN A 736 -38.83 28.25 22.45
N THR A 737 -38.41 27.34 21.58
CA THR A 737 -37.56 26.18 21.86
C THR A 737 -36.11 26.49 21.48
N ILE A 738 -35.16 25.61 21.84
CA ILE A 738 -33.75 25.75 21.42
C ILE A 738 -33.65 25.74 19.89
N THR A 739 -34.42 24.87 19.23
CA THR A 739 -34.54 24.80 17.77
C THR A 739 -34.93 26.15 17.17
N ASP A 740 -35.91 26.86 17.76
CA ASP A 740 -36.35 28.16 17.24
C ASP A 740 -35.24 29.23 17.34
N VAL A 741 -34.46 29.21 18.43
CA VAL A 741 -33.34 30.14 18.65
C VAL A 741 -32.19 29.83 17.69
N ARG A 742 -31.81 28.55 17.58
CA ARG A 742 -30.77 28.03 16.68
C ARG A 742 -31.07 28.38 15.22
N ASP A 743 -32.26 28.03 14.74
CA ASP A 743 -32.65 28.24 13.34
C ASP A 743 -32.71 29.73 12.98
N ALA A 744 -33.11 30.58 13.93
CA ALA A 744 -33.12 32.02 13.74
C ALA A 744 -31.70 32.62 13.66
N LEU A 745 -30.76 32.14 14.48
CA LEU A 745 -29.35 32.53 14.41
C LEU A 745 -28.70 32.04 13.11
N ILE A 746 -28.91 30.78 12.71
CA ILE A 746 -28.45 30.23 11.42
C ILE A 746 -28.97 31.06 10.26
N ALA A 747 -30.28 31.36 10.23
CA ALA A 747 -30.87 32.16 9.16
C ALA A 747 -30.29 33.58 9.11
N ALA A 748 -29.91 34.15 10.25
CA ALA A 748 -29.28 35.47 10.31
C ALA A 748 -27.82 35.44 9.82
N ILE A 749 -27.06 34.42 10.22
CA ILE A 749 -25.66 34.22 9.81
C ILE A 749 -25.58 34.00 8.30
N ASN A 750 -26.37 33.07 7.76
CA ASN A 750 -26.42 32.76 6.32
C ASN A 750 -27.01 33.90 5.45
N ALA A 751 -27.65 34.90 6.06
CA ALA A 751 -28.14 36.08 5.35
C ALA A 751 -27.13 37.23 5.29
N SER A 752 -25.99 37.13 6.01
CA SER A 752 -24.93 38.13 5.90
C SER A 752 -24.27 38.08 4.53
N ALA A 753 -24.09 39.24 3.91
CA ALA A 753 -23.39 39.37 2.62
C ALA A 753 -21.90 39.66 2.79
N THR A 754 -21.44 39.82 4.04
CA THR A 754 -20.07 40.21 4.41
C THR A 754 -19.30 39.10 5.11
N LEU A 755 -19.99 38.13 5.68
CA LEU A 755 -19.38 36.89 6.17
C LEU A 755 -19.23 35.90 5.05
N ALA A 756 -18.03 35.34 4.93
CA ALA A 756 -17.74 34.16 4.14
C ALA A 756 -17.76 32.95 5.07
N VAL A 757 -18.93 32.67 5.65
CA VAL A 757 -19.16 31.57 6.59
C VAL A 757 -20.57 31.03 6.42
N THR A 758 -20.71 29.72 6.23
CA THR A 758 -21.97 29.00 6.17
C THR A 758 -22.30 28.39 7.52
N ALA A 759 -23.49 28.65 8.04
CA ALA A 759 -24.01 28.07 9.26
C ALA A 759 -24.99 26.90 8.97
N SER A 760 -24.86 25.79 9.69
CA SER A 760 -25.76 24.65 9.64
C SER A 760 -26.18 24.22 11.06
N ALA A 761 -27.15 23.32 11.15
CA ALA A 761 -27.67 22.82 12.42
C ALA A 761 -27.21 21.38 12.65
N ASP A 762 -26.58 21.12 13.80
CA ASP A 762 -26.40 19.78 14.36
C ASP A 762 -26.96 19.73 15.79
N GLY A 763 -27.98 18.91 16.05
CA GLY A 763 -28.57 18.82 17.39
C GLY A 763 -29.00 20.17 17.99
N ASN A 764 -28.43 20.59 19.12
CA ASN A 764 -28.66 21.91 19.71
C ASN A 764 -27.58 22.95 19.34
N ASN A 765 -26.66 22.56 18.46
CA ASN A 765 -25.48 23.30 18.07
C ASN A 765 -25.71 24.09 16.78
N ILE A 766 -24.96 25.17 16.62
CA ILE A 766 -24.79 25.84 15.33
C ILE A 766 -23.37 25.54 14.87
N ASP A 767 -23.24 24.84 13.75
CA ASP A 767 -21.94 24.61 13.13
C ASP A 767 -21.70 25.69 12.07
N LEU A 768 -20.50 26.26 12.08
CA LEU A 768 -20.05 27.30 11.18
C LEU A 768 -18.92 26.73 10.33
N VAL A 769 -18.93 26.96 9.03
CA VAL A 769 -17.90 26.54 8.08
C VAL A 769 -17.48 27.75 7.26
N ALA A 770 -16.19 28.05 7.17
CA ALA A 770 -15.73 29.11 6.27
C ALA A 770 -16.16 28.82 4.82
N ASP A 771 -16.59 29.84 4.08
CA ASP A 771 -17.05 29.67 2.69
C ASP A 771 -15.86 29.49 1.72
N ASN A 772 -14.71 30.04 2.09
CA ASN A 772 -13.46 29.91 1.36
C ASN A 772 -12.37 29.40 2.30
N ALA A 773 -11.49 28.59 1.75
CA ALA A 773 -10.40 28.04 2.54
C ALA A 773 -9.27 29.05 2.76
N GLY A 774 -8.64 28.97 3.94
CA GLY A 774 -7.69 29.92 4.49
C GLY A 774 -8.35 31.11 5.20
N GLU A 775 -9.69 31.18 5.24
CA GLU A 775 -10.40 32.17 6.03
C GLU A 775 -10.53 31.71 7.48
N HIS A 776 -10.06 32.55 8.40
CA HIS A 776 -10.17 32.31 9.83
C HIS A 776 -11.57 32.67 10.36
N ILE A 777 -12.09 31.89 11.31
CA ILE A 777 -13.33 32.15 12.04
C ILE A 777 -12.97 32.58 13.46
N THR A 778 -12.84 33.89 13.66
CA THR A 778 -12.86 34.45 15.02
C THR A 778 -14.28 34.40 15.56
N LEU A 779 -14.51 33.51 16.53
CA LEU A 779 -15.81 33.31 17.17
C LEU A 779 -15.80 33.80 18.62
N ALA A 780 -16.76 34.65 18.97
CA ALA A 780 -17.06 34.98 20.35
C ALA A 780 -18.56 34.86 20.57
N ALA A 781 -18.97 34.02 21.52
CA ALA A 781 -20.38 33.89 21.90
C ALA A 781 -20.59 34.40 23.33
N ALA A 782 -21.71 35.09 23.54
CA ALA A 782 -22.10 35.58 24.86
C ALA A 782 -23.60 35.41 25.10
N PHE A 783 -23.93 35.06 26.34
CA PHE A 783 -25.29 34.94 26.83
C PHE A 783 -25.52 36.06 27.84
N THR A 784 -26.52 36.89 27.59
CA THR A 784 -26.89 38.00 28.50
C THR A 784 -28.22 37.68 29.16
N ASN A 785 -28.17 37.35 30.45
CA ASN A 785 -29.37 37.17 31.28
C ASN A 785 -29.98 38.53 31.62
N ASN A 786 -31.17 38.80 31.11
CA ASN A 786 -31.88 40.07 31.32
C ASN A 786 -32.94 39.98 32.44
N ALA A 787 -33.21 38.78 32.94
CA ALA A 787 -34.07 38.56 34.09
C ALA A 787 -33.24 38.57 35.38
N GLY A 788 -33.59 39.39 36.37
CA GLY A 788 -32.87 39.50 37.65
C GLY A 788 -32.90 38.25 38.56
N ALA A 789 -33.12 37.05 38.03
CA ALA A 789 -33.08 35.77 38.71
C ALA A 789 -32.03 34.85 38.06
N ALA A 790 -31.52 33.89 38.84
CA ALA A 790 -30.45 32.95 38.46
C ALA A 790 -30.88 31.95 37.37
N GLY A 791 -31.08 32.41 36.14
CA GLY A 791 -31.30 31.57 34.96
C GLY A 791 -30.05 30.75 34.63
N THR A 792 -30.27 29.54 34.08
CA THR A 792 -29.25 28.52 33.81
C THR A 792 -28.78 28.46 32.35
N GLY A 793 -29.15 29.45 31.53
CA GLY A 793 -28.72 29.53 30.13
C GLY A 793 -27.21 29.71 29.99
N SER A 794 -26.63 29.05 29.00
CA SER A 794 -25.22 29.12 28.64
C SER A 794 -25.10 29.12 27.13
N ILE A 795 -24.07 29.79 26.64
CA ILE A 795 -23.60 29.64 25.28
C ILE A 795 -22.10 29.33 25.35
N THR A 796 -21.68 28.25 24.70
CA THR A 796 -20.27 27.88 24.62
C THR A 796 -19.89 27.95 23.15
N ALA A 797 -18.90 28.78 22.83
CA ALA A 797 -18.32 28.84 21.51
C ALA A 797 -17.01 28.08 21.54
N ALA A 798 -16.82 27.18 20.58
CA ALA A 798 -15.55 26.56 20.30
C ALA A 798 -15.21 26.85 18.85
N VAL A 799 -14.08 27.53 18.62
CA VAL A 799 -13.46 27.51 17.30
C VAL A 799 -12.70 26.21 17.22
N SER A 800 -13.04 25.40 16.24
CA SER A 800 -12.28 24.20 15.92
C SER A 800 -11.90 24.32 14.47
N ALA A 801 -10.62 24.48 14.19
CA ALA A 801 -10.16 24.31 12.82
C ALA A 801 -10.44 22.85 12.42
N THR A 802 -11.60 22.57 11.82
CA THR A 802 -11.72 21.42 10.93
C THR A 802 -11.18 21.86 9.59
N SER A 803 -9.89 22.19 9.58
CA SER A 803 -9.14 21.96 8.36
C SER A 803 -9.22 20.46 8.08
N ASP A 804 -9.23 20.10 6.81
CA ASP A 804 -8.94 18.78 6.23
C ASP A 804 -7.57 18.23 6.68
N ALA A 805 -7.27 18.30 7.98
CA ALA A 805 -5.97 18.03 8.55
C ALA A 805 -5.87 16.55 8.83
N THR A 806 -4.78 15.99 8.34
CA THR A 806 -4.16 14.88 9.05
C THR A 806 -3.86 15.36 10.46
N VAL A 807 -4.48 14.76 11.48
CA VAL A 807 -4.21 15.06 12.89
C VAL A 807 -3.29 13.97 13.42
N ALA A 808 -2.13 14.36 13.94
CA ALA A 808 -1.16 13.45 14.55
C ALA A 808 -0.81 13.92 15.96
N THR A 809 -0.72 13.00 16.91
CA THR A 809 -0.16 13.27 18.23
C THR A 809 1.12 12.45 18.42
N LEU A 810 2.25 13.12 18.61
CA LEU A 810 3.47 12.52 19.10
C LEU A 810 3.46 12.56 20.64
N HIS A 811 3.70 11.41 21.25
CA HIS A 811 3.81 11.26 22.71
C HIS A 811 4.85 10.16 23.01
N GLY A 812 5.33 10.09 24.25
CA GLY A 812 6.01 8.89 24.75
C GLY A 812 7.42 8.72 24.19
N SER A 813 7.82 7.48 23.94
CA SER A 813 9.18 7.03 23.56
C SER A 813 9.64 7.41 22.14
N ASN A 814 9.00 8.39 21.50
CA ASN A 814 9.43 8.87 20.19
C ASN A 814 10.61 9.83 20.37
N ASP A 815 11.80 9.39 19.98
CA ASP A 815 13.03 10.17 20.08
C ASP A 815 13.55 10.48 18.67
N LEU A 816 13.75 11.76 18.35
CA LEU A 816 14.47 12.15 17.14
C LEU A 816 15.97 11.96 17.38
N SER A 817 16.59 11.01 16.69
CA SER A 817 18.00 10.67 16.88
C SER A 817 18.95 11.78 16.39
N ALA A 818 20.22 11.71 16.81
CA ALA A 818 21.24 12.72 16.48
C ALA A 818 21.65 12.76 15.00
N THR A 819 21.25 11.74 14.22
CA THR A 819 21.42 11.70 12.76
C THR A 819 20.08 11.67 12.05
N GLY A 820 18.99 11.75 12.81
CA GLY A 820 17.66 11.52 12.30
C GLY A 820 17.08 12.74 11.61
N ALA A 821 16.14 12.54 10.70
CA ALA A 821 15.41 13.62 10.04
C ALA A 821 13.90 13.37 10.15
N TRP A 822 13.18 14.28 10.80
CA TRP A 822 11.71 14.27 10.86
C TRP A 822 11.15 15.41 10.02
N ALA A 823 10.20 15.11 9.14
CA ALA A 823 9.55 16.08 8.27
C ALA A 823 8.02 15.97 8.36
N PHE A 824 7.36 17.06 8.73
CA PHE A 824 5.91 17.17 8.80
C PHE A 824 5.43 18.23 7.82
N SER A 825 4.44 17.92 7.00
CA SER A 825 3.88 18.86 6.02
C SER A 825 2.37 18.79 5.94
N ASN A 826 1.70 19.95 5.89
CA ASN A 826 0.23 20.07 5.74
C ASN A 826 -0.54 19.24 6.78
N THR A 827 -0.17 19.34 8.06
CA THR A 827 -0.71 18.49 9.13
C THR A 827 -0.96 19.31 10.40
N VAL A 828 -1.85 18.82 11.24
CA VAL A 828 -2.00 19.29 12.63
C VAL A 828 -1.21 18.32 13.51
N LEU A 829 -0.19 18.84 14.17
CA LEU A 829 0.73 18.04 14.99
C LEU A 829 0.58 18.43 16.45
N THR A 830 0.27 17.49 17.33
CA THR A 830 0.41 17.68 18.79
C THR A 830 1.69 17.00 19.24
N ILE A 831 2.59 17.69 19.93
CA ILE A 831 3.75 17.09 20.60
C ILE A 831 3.51 17.14 22.10
N ALA A 832 3.45 15.97 22.73
CA ALA A 832 3.23 15.81 24.16
C ALA A 832 4.49 15.33 24.90
N ASP A 833 4.42 15.27 26.23
CA ASP A 833 5.52 14.83 27.09
C ASP A 833 6.20 13.53 26.62
N GLY A 834 7.52 13.43 26.81
CA GLY A 834 8.29 12.23 26.49
C GLY A 834 9.04 12.31 25.16
N VAL A 835 8.59 13.14 24.22
CA VAL A 835 9.28 13.34 22.94
C VAL A 835 10.61 14.06 23.17
N THR A 836 11.73 13.44 22.79
CA THR A 836 13.06 14.08 22.87
C THR A 836 13.66 14.32 21.50
N ALA A 837 14.38 15.43 21.37
CA ALA A 837 15.11 15.80 20.17
C ALA A 837 16.61 15.78 20.49
N ALA A 838 17.34 14.82 19.94
CA ALA A 838 18.79 14.72 20.15
C ALA A 838 19.55 15.76 19.32
N ALA A 839 20.66 16.25 19.87
CA ALA A 839 21.50 17.21 19.16
C ALA A 839 22.07 16.60 17.88
N GLY A 840 21.89 17.29 16.76
CA GLY A 840 22.30 16.83 15.43
C GLY A 840 21.14 16.33 14.54
N GLY A 841 19.97 16.03 15.12
CA GLY A 841 18.78 15.68 14.34
C GLY A 841 18.22 16.87 13.56
N GLU A 842 17.40 16.58 12.56
CA GLU A 842 16.68 17.56 11.73
C GLU A 842 15.16 17.42 11.98
N LEU A 843 14.47 18.54 12.26
CA LEU A 843 13.01 18.62 12.35
C LEU A 843 12.52 19.70 11.39
N SER A 844 11.79 19.30 10.36
CA SER A 844 11.21 20.19 9.36
C SER A 844 9.70 20.24 9.51
N LEU A 845 9.14 21.42 9.77
CA LEU A 845 7.71 21.68 9.86
C LEU A 845 7.32 22.63 8.71
N ASN A 846 6.50 22.19 7.76
CA ASN A 846 6.08 22.98 6.61
C ASN A 846 4.53 23.07 6.55
N ALA A 847 3.98 24.26 6.79
CA ALA A 847 2.53 24.46 6.94
C ALA A 847 1.92 23.50 7.98
N VAL A 848 2.53 23.47 9.18
CA VAL A 848 2.10 22.63 10.30
C VAL A 848 1.50 23.49 11.40
N ASN A 849 0.30 23.15 11.87
CA ASN A 849 -0.26 23.72 13.09
C ASN A 849 0.19 22.83 14.27
N LEU A 850 1.20 23.30 15.01
CA LEU A 850 1.85 22.57 16.08
C LEU A 850 1.24 22.90 17.44
N PHE A 851 0.60 21.94 18.10
CA PHE A 851 0.18 22.03 19.49
C PHE A 851 1.23 21.41 20.41
N VAL A 852 1.63 22.12 21.46
CA VAL A 852 2.60 21.64 22.45
C VAL A 852 1.87 21.33 23.75
N ASN A 853 1.83 20.06 24.12
CA ASN A 853 1.13 19.50 25.28
C ASN A 853 2.08 18.76 26.22
N GLY A 854 3.12 19.45 26.69
CA GLY A 854 4.16 18.89 27.54
C GLY A 854 5.41 19.77 27.57
N ASN A 855 6.48 19.28 28.16
CA ASN A 855 7.78 19.95 28.21
C ASN A 855 8.65 19.49 27.03
N ILE A 856 8.56 20.21 25.92
CA ILE A 856 9.26 19.91 24.67
C ILE A 856 10.49 20.79 24.56
N ASN A 857 11.64 20.20 24.25
CA ASN A 857 12.88 20.93 24.03
C ASN A 857 13.42 20.70 22.62
N LEU A 858 13.28 21.70 21.76
CA LEU A 858 13.82 21.71 20.39
C LEU A 858 15.11 22.53 20.28
N SER A 859 15.57 23.16 21.38
CA SER A 859 16.78 23.98 21.39
C SER A 859 18.04 23.16 21.11
N THR A 860 18.00 21.85 21.33
CA THR A 860 19.07 20.90 21.06
C THR A 860 19.34 20.69 19.56
N LEU A 861 18.35 20.95 18.69
CA LEU A 861 18.46 20.71 17.25
C LEU A 861 19.33 21.75 16.53
N GLY A 862 19.52 22.94 17.10
CA GLY A 862 20.26 24.02 16.45
C GLY A 862 19.71 24.31 15.05
N ALA A 863 20.57 24.24 14.03
CA ALA A 863 20.21 24.45 12.62
C ALA A 863 19.35 23.32 12.01
N GLY A 864 19.19 22.20 12.71
CA GLY A 864 18.33 21.10 12.27
C GLY A 864 16.83 21.43 12.37
N LEU A 865 16.42 22.44 13.12
CA LEU A 865 15.01 22.88 13.18
C LEU A 865 14.69 23.85 12.03
N THR A 866 13.78 23.47 11.15
CA THR A 866 13.21 24.33 10.10
C THR A 866 11.71 24.41 10.28
N ILE A 867 11.17 25.63 10.40
CA ILE A 867 9.72 25.86 10.48
C ILE A 867 9.35 26.87 9.40
N THR A 868 8.45 26.49 8.49
CA THR A 868 8.00 27.32 7.38
C THR A 868 6.47 27.31 7.31
N GLY A 869 5.83 28.42 7.70
CA GLY A 869 4.37 28.51 7.75
C GLY A 869 3.73 27.70 8.89
N GLY A 870 2.41 27.83 9.05
CA GLY A 870 1.67 27.27 10.19
C GLY A 870 1.73 28.11 11.47
N THR A 871 1.06 27.64 12.52
CA THR A 871 1.06 28.26 13.86
C THR A 871 1.58 27.28 14.91
N ILE A 872 2.11 27.78 16.02
CA ILE A 872 2.47 26.96 17.18
C ILE A 872 1.58 27.37 18.35
N GLU A 873 0.83 26.46 18.95
CA GLU A 873 0.08 26.72 20.18
C GLU A 873 0.68 25.93 21.34
N VAL A 874 1.08 26.62 22.41
CA VAL A 874 1.56 25.96 23.64
C VAL A 874 0.42 25.91 24.65
N LEU A 875 -0.05 24.70 24.95
CA LEU A 875 -1.21 24.48 25.82
C LEU A 875 -0.90 24.84 27.28
N ALA A 876 -1.96 25.09 28.07
CA ALA A 876 -1.83 25.42 29.49
C ALA A 876 -1.03 24.35 30.25
N GLY A 877 0.06 24.76 30.92
CA GLY A 877 0.93 23.87 31.69
C GLY A 877 2.05 23.19 30.87
N ALA A 878 2.06 23.35 29.54
CA ALA A 878 3.13 22.88 28.67
C ALA A 878 4.30 23.89 28.59
N THR A 879 5.48 23.43 28.18
CA THR A 879 6.67 24.26 27.93
C THR A 879 7.29 23.93 26.58
N LEU A 880 7.49 24.91 25.70
CA LEU A 880 8.28 24.78 24.47
C LEU A 880 9.63 25.47 24.63
N THR A 881 10.73 24.73 24.56
CA THR A 881 12.10 25.29 24.66
C THR A 881 12.74 25.42 23.27
N LEU A 882 13.18 26.63 22.91
CA LEU A 882 13.81 26.98 21.62
C LEU A 882 15.10 27.78 21.86
N THR A 883 16.02 27.79 20.91
CA THR A 883 17.07 28.83 20.90
C THR A 883 16.49 30.15 20.36
N ALA A 884 17.12 31.28 20.67
CA ALA A 884 16.72 32.58 20.14
C ALA A 884 16.74 32.63 18.59
N ALA A 885 17.68 31.93 17.95
CA ALA A 885 17.70 31.79 16.49
C ALA A 885 16.48 31.05 15.95
N GLN A 886 16.12 29.94 16.59
CA GLN A 886 14.97 29.11 16.21
C GLN A 886 13.64 29.85 16.42
N ALA A 887 13.50 30.63 17.48
CA ALA A 887 12.27 31.35 17.81
C ALA A 887 11.99 32.56 16.90
N THR A 888 13.00 33.02 16.14
CA THR A 888 12.92 34.27 15.37
C THR A 888 11.85 34.19 14.26
N GLY A 889 10.87 35.09 14.32
CA GLY A 889 9.82 35.22 13.30
C GLY A 889 8.71 34.16 13.39
N LEU A 890 8.73 33.29 14.41
CA LEU A 890 7.67 32.31 14.63
C LEU A 890 6.43 32.98 15.24
N THR A 891 5.25 32.52 14.82
CA THR A 891 3.98 32.86 15.50
C THR A 891 3.66 31.74 16.49
N ILE A 892 3.69 32.07 17.78
CA ILE A 892 3.41 31.12 18.86
C ILE A 892 2.28 31.69 19.72
N THR A 893 1.25 30.92 20.04
CA THR A 893 0.07 31.30 20.82
C THR A 893 -0.14 30.33 21.99
N GLY A 894 -1.16 30.57 22.82
CA GLY A 894 -1.63 29.63 23.83
C GLY A 894 -1.45 30.10 25.28
N ALA A 895 -1.52 29.14 26.20
CA ALA A 895 -1.54 29.37 27.65
C ALA A 895 -0.32 28.78 28.40
N GLY A 896 0.58 28.10 27.69
CA GLY A 896 1.80 27.49 28.25
C GLY A 896 3.01 28.42 28.30
N THR A 897 4.19 27.85 28.49
CA THR A 897 5.47 28.57 28.58
C THR A 897 6.30 28.38 27.31
N VAL A 898 6.87 29.45 26.75
CA VAL A 898 7.89 29.39 25.70
C VAL A 898 9.24 29.74 26.31
N ALA A 899 10.12 28.77 26.49
CA ALA A 899 11.45 28.95 27.08
C ALA A 899 12.52 29.15 26.00
N ILE A 900 13.00 30.39 25.85
CA ILE A 900 14.00 30.77 24.86
C ILE A 900 15.39 30.78 25.51
N THR A 901 16.25 29.92 25.01
CA THR A 901 17.65 29.77 25.43
C THR A 901 18.59 30.47 24.44
N GLU A 902 19.86 30.58 24.82
CA GLU A 902 20.92 31.14 23.95
C GLU A 902 20.62 32.56 23.43
N GLY A 903 19.92 33.39 24.22
CA GLY A 903 19.58 34.76 23.84
C GLY A 903 20.81 35.61 23.50
N ALA A 904 21.96 35.34 24.12
CA ALA A 904 23.23 36.01 23.81
C ALA A 904 23.82 35.63 22.44
N ALA A 905 23.47 34.46 21.90
CA ALA A 905 23.95 34.00 20.60
C ALA A 905 23.21 34.65 19.42
N THR A 906 21.96 35.10 19.64
CA THR A 906 21.13 35.73 18.60
C THR A 906 20.52 37.04 19.10
N LEU A 907 21.34 38.07 19.21
CA LEU A 907 20.91 39.39 19.68
C LEU A 907 19.90 40.10 18.76
N ALA A 908 19.71 39.60 17.54
CA ALA A 908 18.73 40.10 16.57
C ALA A 908 17.43 39.28 16.55
N ALA A 909 17.20 38.41 17.55
CA ALA A 909 16.04 37.52 17.56
C ALA A 909 14.71 38.29 17.61
N ASP A 910 13.80 37.98 16.69
CA ASP A 910 12.47 38.59 16.62
C ASP A 910 11.43 37.69 17.30
N LEU A 911 11.10 38.03 18.55
CA LEU A 911 10.11 37.35 19.39
C LEU A 911 8.75 38.07 19.40
N GLY A 912 8.56 39.06 18.51
CA GLY A 912 7.41 39.95 18.53
C GLY A 912 6.07 39.30 18.19
N SER A 913 6.07 38.05 17.71
CA SER A 913 4.86 37.26 17.37
C SER A 913 4.60 36.09 18.33
N ILE A 914 5.33 36.02 19.45
CA ILE A 914 5.21 34.95 20.45
C ILE A 914 4.34 35.43 21.62
N MET A 915 3.22 34.75 21.84
CA MET A 915 2.19 35.01 22.87
C MET A 915 1.62 36.43 22.80
N THR A 916 1.38 36.94 21.59
CA THR A 916 0.93 38.33 21.36
C THR A 916 -0.49 38.44 20.84
N SER A 917 -1.16 37.32 20.55
CA SER A 917 -2.53 37.30 20.04
C SER A 917 -3.55 37.53 21.17
N VAL A 918 -4.72 38.06 20.80
CA VAL A 918 -5.84 38.20 21.74
C VAL A 918 -6.25 36.83 22.25
N GLY A 919 -6.28 36.65 23.57
CA GLY A 919 -6.57 35.38 24.24
C GLY A 919 -5.32 34.63 24.73
N ASP A 920 -4.12 35.02 24.32
CA ASP A 920 -2.88 34.39 24.79
C ASP A 920 -2.65 34.70 26.27
N SER A 921 -2.60 33.65 27.10
CA SER A 921 -2.30 33.76 28.53
C SER A 921 -0.96 33.14 28.90
N GLY A 922 -0.20 32.68 27.91
CA GLY A 922 1.09 32.02 28.09
C GLY A 922 2.18 32.97 28.57
N THR A 923 3.29 32.38 28.99
CA THR A 923 4.51 33.08 29.38
C THR A 923 5.60 32.83 28.34
N VAL A 924 6.44 33.82 28.09
CA VAL A 924 7.64 33.66 27.26
C VAL A 924 8.81 33.97 28.15
N THR A 925 9.74 33.05 28.36
CA THR A 925 10.95 33.31 29.17
C THR A 925 12.16 33.36 28.27
N LEU A 926 13.01 34.38 28.38
CA LEU A 926 14.24 34.50 27.59
C LEU A 926 15.45 34.56 28.53
N ALA A 927 16.42 33.65 28.37
CA ALA A 927 17.66 33.70 29.14
C ALA A 927 18.80 34.33 28.31
N ILE A 928 19.36 35.43 28.80
CA ILE A 928 20.56 36.06 28.25
C ILE A 928 21.68 35.98 29.30
N SER A 929 22.70 35.18 29.02
CA SER A 929 23.92 35.14 29.84
C SER A 929 24.98 36.05 29.23
N THR A 930 25.41 37.06 29.98
CA THR A 930 26.59 37.90 29.70
C THR A 930 27.83 37.41 30.47
N ALA A 931 27.84 36.14 30.88
CA ALA A 931 29.01 35.50 31.47
C ALA A 931 29.91 34.94 30.36
N ASP A 932 31.22 35.14 30.52
CA ASP A 932 32.25 34.40 29.80
C ASP A 932 32.05 32.89 30.06
N ASP A 933 32.27 32.05 29.06
CA ASP A 933 31.90 30.63 29.16
C ASP A 933 32.56 29.96 30.38
N ALA A 934 31.84 29.03 30.99
CA ALA A 934 32.30 28.36 32.20
C ALA A 934 33.24 27.18 31.90
N ASP A 935 33.88 27.11 30.72
CA ASP A 935 34.73 25.97 30.33
C ASP A 935 36.12 26.00 30.99
N GLY A 936 36.52 27.16 31.53
CA GLY A 936 37.74 27.32 32.31
C GLY A 936 39.03 27.14 31.49
N THR A 937 38.93 27.06 30.17
CA THR A 937 40.02 27.21 29.23
C THR A 937 40.07 28.67 28.79
N ALA A 938 41.28 29.21 28.69
CA ALA A 938 41.46 30.53 28.11
C ALA A 938 41.29 30.38 26.59
N ASP A 939 40.05 30.38 26.09
CA ASP A 939 39.79 30.46 24.66
C ASP A 939 40.10 31.88 24.15
N ALA A 940 40.60 31.95 22.92
CA ALA A 940 41.07 33.14 22.25
C ALA A 940 39.94 33.97 21.61
N ASP A 941 38.66 33.62 21.84
CA ASP A 941 37.49 34.35 21.36
C ASP A 941 36.89 35.17 22.52
N ALA A 942 37.46 36.36 22.75
CA ALA A 942 36.98 37.28 23.76
C ALA A 942 35.55 37.73 23.42
N LEU A 943 34.56 37.07 24.02
CA LEU A 943 33.18 37.54 23.97
C LEU A 943 33.12 38.99 24.49
N PRO A 944 32.32 39.86 23.88
CA PRO A 944 32.28 41.26 24.25
C PRO A 944 31.70 41.44 25.65
N ASP A 945 32.36 42.25 26.49
CA ASP A 945 31.85 42.68 27.81
C ASP A 945 30.48 43.40 27.73
N ALA A 946 30.03 43.76 26.53
CA ALA A 946 28.78 44.44 26.24
C ALA A 946 28.05 43.82 25.03
N TYR A 947 26.81 43.40 25.24
CA TYR A 947 25.87 42.92 24.23
C TYR A 947 24.88 44.02 23.88
N THR A 948 24.47 44.12 22.61
CA THR A 948 23.36 44.98 22.16
C THR A 948 22.28 44.12 21.53
N PHE A 949 21.12 44.03 22.15
CA PHE A 949 19.95 43.34 21.60
C PHE A 949 19.23 44.28 20.62
N THR A 950 19.07 43.85 19.36
CA THR A 950 18.45 44.62 18.27
C THR A 950 17.16 44.00 17.75
N GLY A 951 16.77 42.82 18.27
CA GLY A 951 15.53 42.13 17.90
C GLY A 951 14.30 42.68 18.63
N THR A 952 13.17 41.97 18.57
CA THR A 952 11.92 42.34 19.26
C THR A 952 11.68 41.37 20.41
N LEU A 953 11.31 41.85 21.60
CA LEU A 953 11.11 40.96 22.77
C LEU A 953 9.67 40.46 22.95
N GLY A 954 8.69 41.04 22.26
CA GLY A 954 7.27 40.72 22.48
C GLY A 954 6.89 40.88 23.96
N VAL A 955 6.26 39.85 24.53
CA VAL A 955 5.85 39.80 25.94
C VAL A 955 6.80 39.00 26.85
N ALA A 956 8.08 38.88 26.48
CA ALA A 956 9.01 38.00 27.18
C ALA A 956 9.43 38.46 28.59
N ASP A 957 9.43 37.52 29.53
CA ASP A 957 10.12 37.51 30.82
C ASP A 957 11.62 37.22 30.62
N VAL A 958 12.42 38.26 30.48
CA VAL A 958 13.85 38.19 30.18
C VAL A 958 14.68 38.06 31.45
N THR A 959 15.34 36.93 31.65
CA THR A 959 16.37 36.76 32.68
C THR A 959 17.74 37.10 32.13
N VAL A 960 18.39 38.13 32.68
CA VAL A 960 19.75 38.56 32.31
C VAL A 960 20.71 38.13 33.42
N THR A 961 21.66 37.24 33.13
CA THR A 961 22.65 36.74 34.10
C THR A 961 24.07 37.02 33.65
N GLY A 962 25.07 36.94 34.54
CA GLY A 962 26.50 37.08 34.20
C GLY A 962 27.15 38.31 34.82
N THR A 963 28.28 38.76 34.29
CA THR A 963 29.02 39.93 34.82
C THR A 963 29.17 41.08 33.82
N GLY A 964 28.92 40.83 32.53
CA GLY A 964 28.89 41.85 31.48
C GLY A 964 27.63 42.73 31.48
N SER A 965 27.43 43.44 30.37
CA SER A 965 26.32 44.38 30.17
C SER A 965 25.46 44.02 28.95
N LEU A 966 24.15 44.22 29.04
CA LEU A 966 23.17 44.09 27.95
C LEU A 966 22.52 45.44 27.69
N THR A 967 22.59 45.94 26.46
CA THR A 967 21.93 47.17 26.00
C THR A 967 20.78 46.81 25.06
N LEU A 968 19.62 47.46 25.19
CA LEU A 968 18.52 47.30 24.24
C LEU A 968 18.56 48.41 23.18
N ASP A 969 18.34 48.07 21.91
CA ASP A 969 18.13 49.04 20.83
C ASP A 969 16.71 49.65 20.90
N ALA A 970 16.53 50.85 20.34
CA ALA A 970 15.31 51.65 20.47
C ALA A 970 14.04 50.95 19.92
N ALA A 971 14.19 49.97 19.03
CA ALA A 971 13.08 49.21 18.42
C ALA A 971 12.65 47.96 19.21
N VAL A 972 13.35 47.62 20.30
CA VAL A 972 13.22 46.32 20.99
C VAL A 972 11.91 46.16 21.79
N VAL A 973 11.47 47.26 22.41
CA VAL A 973 10.26 47.31 23.25
C VAL A 973 9.15 47.91 22.39
N THR A 974 8.27 47.07 21.83
CA THR A 974 7.11 47.53 21.05
C THR A 974 5.91 47.67 21.98
N THR A 975 5.20 48.78 21.89
CA THR A 975 4.07 49.15 22.77
C THR A 975 2.74 48.56 22.29
N GLY A 976 2.70 47.30 21.85
CA GLY A 976 1.67 46.91 20.87
C GLY A 976 0.92 45.58 21.06
N ALA A 977 1.35 44.69 21.95
CA ALA A 977 0.58 43.47 22.19
C ALA A 977 -0.61 43.80 23.11
N ASP A 978 -1.82 43.42 22.72
CA ASP A 978 -3.02 43.53 23.55
C ASP A 978 -3.54 42.10 23.75
N ARG A 979 -2.96 41.39 24.72
CA ARG A 979 -3.25 39.97 24.91
C ARG A 979 -4.64 39.71 25.45
N ASP A 980 -5.20 40.64 26.22
CA ASP A 980 -6.50 40.47 26.90
C ASP A 980 -7.64 41.29 26.28
N GLY A 981 -7.36 42.02 25.19
CA GLY A 981 -8.33 42.80 24.44
C GLY A 981 -8.80 44.07 25.18
N ASN A 982 -8.11 44.50 26.24
CA ASN A 982 -8.43 45.71 26.99
C ASN A 982 -7.56 46.94 26.60
N GLY A 983 -6.69 46.76 25.60
CA GLY A 983 -5.69 47.71 25.15
C GLY A 983 -4.34 47.48 25.83
N ALA A 984 -3.23 47.66 25.11
CA ALA A 984 -1.88 47.38 25.63
C ALA A 984 -1.62 48.01 27.02
N THR A 985 -1.40 47.15 28.02
CA THR A 985 -1.08 47.51 29.40
C THR A 985 0.38 47.21 29.75
N ALA A 986 0.83 47.61 30.94
CA ALA A 986 2.15 47.21 31.45
C ALA A 986 2.31 45.68 31.60
N ASN A 987 1.21 44.91 31.66
CA ASN A 987 1.27 43.44 31.67
C ASN A 987 1.54 42.84 30.27
N ASP A 988 1.50 43.65 29.22
CA ASP A 988 1.77 43.25 27.84
C ASP A 988 3.14 43.72 27.33
N LEU A 989 3.95 44.26 28.24
CA LEU A 989 5.34 44.62 28.00
C LEU A 989 6.28 43.50 28.48
N PRO A 990 7.49 43.38 27.91
CA PRO A 990 8.46 42.42 28.40
C PRO A 990 8.86 42.75 29.85
N SER A 991 9.14 41.72 30.65
CA SER A 991 9.66 41.89 32.01
C SER A 991 11.13 41.48 32.08
N PHE A 992 11.88 41.97 33.07
CA PHE A 992 13.31 41.64 33.22
C PHE A 992 13.63 41.17 34.64
N VAL A 993 14.47 40.14 34.74
CA VAL A 993 15.11 39.69 35.99
C VAL A 993 16.63 39.74 35.79
N VAL A 994 17.30 40.75 36.34
CA VAL A 994 18.74 40.94 36.20
C VAL A 994 19.47 40.33 37.39
N THR A 995 20.42 39.42 37.18
CA THR A 995 21.17 38.72 38.23
C THR A 995 22.67 38.81 37.95
N GLY A 996 23.40 39.64 38.71
CA GLY A 996 24.86 39.83 38.55
C GLY A 996 25.31 40.70 37.37
N ALA A 997 24.50 40.82 36.31
CA ALA A 997 24.79 41.58 35.09
C ALA A 997 24.32 43.05 35.18
N THR A 998 24.62 43.84 34.14
CA THR A 998 24.11 45.22 33.98
C THR A 998 23.17 45.36 32.77
N LEU A 999 21.90 45.71 32.98
CA LEU A 999 20.93 46.02 31.91
C LEU A 999 20.91 47.54 31.64
N ASN A 1000 21.29 47.96 30.44
CA ASN A 1000 21.28 49.34 29.96
C ASN A 1000 20.02 49.62 29.13
N LEU A 1001 19.29 50.66 29.49
CA LEU A 1001 18.06 51.11 28.84
C LEU A 1001 18.10 52.62 28.62
N THR A 1002 17.33 53.13 27.68
CA THR A 1002 16.92 54.54 27.64
C THR A 1002 15.66 54.75 28.49
N ALA A 1003 15.35 55.98 28.90
CA ALA A 1003 14.10 56.30 29.60
C ALA A 1003 12.86 55.80 28.84
N THR A 1004 12.84 55.97 27.51
CA THR A 1004 11.70 55.51 26.69
C THR A 1004 11.51 54.00 26.78
N GLN A 1005 12.61 53.24 26.79
CA GLN A 1005 12.55 51.78 26.93
C GLN A 1005 12.17 51.38 28.35
N ALA A 1006 12.63 52.10 29.38
CA ALA A 1006 12.37 51.75 30.78
C ALA A 1006 10.93 52.02 31.24
N ASN A 1007 10.20 52.90 30.54
CA ASN A 1007 8.82 53.26 30.87
C ASN A 1007 7.93 52.02 30.95
N ASP A 1008 7.19 51.89 32.05
CA ASP A 1008 6.23 50.82 32.33
C ASP A 1008 6.80 49.39 32.34
N LEU A 1009 8.12 49.21 32.15
CA LEU A 1009 8.78 47.91 32.26
C LEU A 1009 8.89 47.44 33.72
N SER A 1010 8.53 46.18 33.94
CA SER A 1010 8.83 45.47 35.20
C SER A 1010 10.25 44.93 35.17
N ILE A 1011 11.15 45.44 36.01
CA ILE A 1011 12.56 45.01 36.06
C ILE A 1011 12.90 44.62 37.50
N SER A 1012 13.52 43.47 37.76
CA SER A 1012 13.80 42.96 39.10
C SER A 1012 15.16 42.25 39.19
N GLY A 1013 15.48 41.61 40.32
CA GLY A 1013 16.67 40.76 40.49
C GLY A 1013 17.85 41.39 41.26
N THR A 1014 18.98 40.68 41.35
CA THR A 1014 20.16 41.06 42.14
C THR A 1014 21.28 41.77 41.35
N GLY A 1015 21.05 42.04 40.07
CA GLY A 1015 21.97 42.75 39.19
C GLY A 1015 21.80 44.28 39.21
N THR A 1016 22.42 44.93 38.23
CA THR A 1016 22.37 46.38 38.02
C THR A 1016 21.43 46.71 36.87
N THR A 1017 20.50 47.65 37.08
CA THR A 1017 19.76 48.30 36.00
C THR A 1017 20.26 49.73 35.85
N ALA A 1018 20.78 50.06 34.67
CA ALA A 1018 21.26 51.39 34.31
C ALA A 1018 20.31 52.00 33.26
N VAL A 1019 19.70 53.13 33.57
CA VAL A 1019 18.79 53.82 32.65
C VAL A 1019 19.38 55.16 32.24
N ASP A 1020 19.64 55.36 30.97
CA ASP A 1020 20.01 56.64 30.38
C ASP A 1020 18.74 57.48 30.15
N ILE A 1021 18.56 58.55 30.93
CA ILE A 1021 17.33 59.34 30.93
C ILE A 1021 17.16 60.15 29.63
N ASP A 1022 18.27 60.55 29.01
CA ASP A 1022 18.31 61.56 27.96
C ASP A 1022 19.20 61.22 26.76
N GLY A 1023 20.10 60.26 26.92
CA GLY A 1023 21.21 60.10 26.01
C GLY A 1023 22.08 61.35 25.97
N THR A 1024 22.98 61.41 24.99
CA THR A 1024 23.89 62.56 24.81
C THR A 1024 23.20 63.87 24.37
N ALA A 1025 21.87 63.95 24.38
CA ALA A 1025 21.09 65.08 23.86
C ALA A 1025 20.28 65.78 24.95
N ARG A 1026 20.03 67.09 24.78
CA ARG A 1026 19.19 67.86 25.70
C ARG A 1026 17.72 67.44 25.61
N VAL A 1027 17.10 67.08 26.74
CA VAL A 1027 15.69 66.69 26.83
C VAL A 1027 14.90 67.71 27.65
N THR A 1028 13.86 68.31 27.06
CA THR A 1028 13.12 69.41 27.68
C THR A 1028 11.81 69.02 28.36
N ASP A 1029 11.40 67.74 28.30
CA ASP A 1029 10.16 67.23 28.92
C ASP A 1029 10.17 65.68 29.00
N SER A 1030 11.01 65.10 29.85
CA SER A 1030 11.09 63.64 30.00
C SER A 1030 9.99 63.12 30.92
N THR A 1031 9.13 62.23 30.42
CA THR A 1031 8.09 61.55 31.20
C THR A 1031 8.56 60.21 31.77
N ALA A 1032 9.85 60.06 32.04
CA ALA A 1032 10.44 58.79 32.46
C ALA A 1032 9.71 58.18 33.68
N ASP A 1033 9.20 56.96 33.53
CA ASP A 1033 8.65 56.13 34.61
C ASP A 1033 9.56 54.94 34.88
N LEU A 1034 10.30 55.03 35.98
CA LEU A 1034 11.26 54.05 36.47
C LEU A 1034 10.73 53.31 37.71
N SER A 1035 9.42 53.42 38.00
CA SER A 1035 8.83 52.80 39.19
C SER A 1035 8.71 51.28 39.11
N GLY A 1036 8.70 50.72 37.90
CA GLY A 1036 8.76 49.28 37.66
C GLY A 1036 10.14 48.65 37.91
N ILE A 1037 11.19 49.46 38.12
CA ILE A 1037 12.53 48.95 38.43
C ILE A 1037 12.61 48.60 39.91
N THR A 1038 12.84 47.32 40.19
CA THR A 1038 12.93 46.65 41.50
C THR A 1038 14.23 45.84 41.70
N SER A 1039 15.21 45.96 40.79
CA SER A 1039 16.55 45.34 40.91
C SER A 1039 17.37 45.88 42.09
N THR A 1040 18.31 45.12 42.65
CA THR A 1040 19.04 45.53 43.86
C THR A 1040 19.91 46.77 43.64
N THR A 1041 20.57 46.86 42.48
CA THR A 1041 21.36 48.03 42.10
C THR A 1041 20.65 48.71 40.95
N ARG A 1042 20.31 49.98 41.11
CA ARG A 1042 19.52 50.72 40.14
C ARG A 1042 20.04 52.14 40.03
N THR A 1043 20.52 52.48 38.84
CA THR A 1043 21.11 53.78 38.54
C THR A 1043 20.40 54.37 37.35
N ALA A 1044 20.11 55.67 37.39
CA ALA A 1044 19.67 56.40 36.22
C ALA A 1044 20.73 57.45 35.88
N LEU A 1045 21.25 57.45 34.67
CA LEU A 1045 22.23 58.41 34.18
C LEU A 1045 21.52 59.58 33.50
N VAL A 1046 22.00 60.79 33.74
CA VAL A 1046 21.62 62.01 33.02
C VAL A 1046 22.90 62.52 32.38
N SER A 1047 23.03 62.33 31.08
CA SER A 1047 24.25 62.62 30.30
C SER A 1047 24.13 63.87 29.43
N GLY A 1048 22.95 64.50 29.39
CA GLY A 1048 22.63 65.77 28.75
C GLY A 1048 21.74 66.66 29.61
N ASP A 1049 21.64 67.95 29.28
CA ASP A 1049 20.74 68.84 30.05
C ASP A 1049 19.30 68.31 29.99
N THR A 1050 18.69 68.05 31.16
CA THR A 1050 17.42 67.32 31.25
C THR A 1050 16.41 68.03 32.13
N THR A 1051 15.19 68.17 31.61
CA THR A 1051 14.01 68.60 32.37
C THR A 1051 13.02 67.43 32.49
N LEU A 1052 12.73 67.00 33.72
CA LEU A 1052 11.73 65.98 34.02
C LEU A 1052 10.33 66.59 34.10
N ALA A 1053 9.35 65.92 33.50
CA ALA A 1053 7.94 66.27 33.57
C ALA A 1053 7.39 66.10 35.00
N SER A 1054 6.26 66.75 35.32
CA SER A 1054 5.56 66.51 36.59
C SER A 1054 4.97 65.11 36.73
N THR A 1055 4.83 64.40 35.61
CA THR A 1055 4.39 63.00 35.56
C THR A 1055 5.54 62.00 35.62
N ALA A 1056 6.80 62.45 35.56
CA ALA A 1056 7.94 61.57 35.68
C ALA A 1056 7.96 60.88 37.07
N ASN A 1057 8.40 59.63 37.10
CA ASN A 1057 8.42 58.81 38.30
C ASN A 1057 9.74 58.05 38.40
N LEU A 1058 10.69 58.58 39.18
CA LEU A 1058 12.04 57.99 39.28
C LEU A 1058 12.11 56.70 40.13
N GLY A 1059 10.99 56.15 40.61
CA GLY A 1059 11.01 54.93 41.42
C GLY A 1059 11.93 55.05 42.64
N THR A 1060 12.83 54.09 42.87
CA THR A 1060 13.86 54.20 43.92
C THR A 1060 15.28 54.21 43.36
N VAL A 1061 15.43 54.61 42.10
CA VAL A 1061 16.74 54.65 41.43
C VAL A 1061 17.65 55.71 42.06
N ILE A 1062 18.96 55.45 42.05
CA ILE A 1062 19.97 56.47 42.32
C ILE A 1062 20.18 57.22 41.01
N VAL A 1063 19.85 58.51 40.97
CA VAL A 1063 20.12 59.33 39.79
C VAL A 1063 21.57 59.80 39.86
N SER A 1064 22.27 59.62 38.76
CA SER A 1064 23.65 59.99 38.49
C SER A 1064 23.63 61.03 37.38
N VAL A 1065 24.09 62.23 37.66
CA VAL A 1065 24.18 63.33 36.69
C VAL A 1065 25.66 63.46 36.28
N ASP A 1066 25.95 63.44 34.99
CA ASP A 1066 27.31 63.68 34.51
C ASP A 1066 27.79 65.10 34.86
N ASP A 1067 29.09 65.28 35.04
CA ASP A 1067 29.66 66.59 35.37
C ASP A 1067 29.38 67.60 34.25
N GLY A 1068 28.93 68.79 34.64
CA GLY A 1068 28.57 69.87 33.73
C GLY A 1068 27.17 69.80 33.14
N ILE A 1069 26.35 68.84 33.59
CA ILE A 1069 24.97 68.65 33.14
C ILE A 1069 23.95 69.21 34.13
N ASP A 1070 22.91 69.87 33.61
CA ASP A 1070 21.81 70.42 34.40
C ASP A 1070 20.60 69.46 34.46
N LEU A 1071 20.15 69.10 35.67
CA LEU A 1071 18.91 68.37 35.91
C LEU A 1071 17.86 69.28 36.54
N THR A 1072 16.77 69.53 35.82
CA THR A 1072 15.59 70.27 36.31
C THR A 1072 14.42 69.32 36.53
N ALA A 1073 13.78 69.35 37.70
CA ALA A 1073 12.67 68.44 38.02
C ALA A 1073 11.72 69.00 39.09
N PRO A 1074 10.41 68.69 39.04
CA PRO A 1074 9.46 69.03 40.12
C PRO A 1074 9.80 68.34 41.44
N TYR A 1075 9.55 69.04 42.56
CA TYR A 1075 9.81 68.50 43.91
C TYR A 1075 9.12 67.17 44.16
N THR A 1076 7.90 66.99 43.66
CA THR A 1076 7.14 65.75 43.76
C THR A 1076 7.84 64.54 43.14
N VAL A 1077 8.73 64.76 42.15
CA VAL A 1077 9.48 63.71 41.44
C VAL A 1077 10.77 63.35 42.20
N VAL A 1078 11.46 64.36 42.75
CA VAL A 1078 12.80 64.20 43.36
C VAL A 1078 12.80 64.05 44.88
N THR A 1079 11.69 64.34 45.56
CA THR A 1079 11.60 64.18 47.02
C THR A 1079 11.85 62.73 47.44
N GLY A 1080 12.68 62.55 48.48
CA GLY A 1080 13.06 61.23 48.99
C GLY A 1080 14.05 60.46 48.11
N LYS A 1081 14.53 61.01 47.00
CA LYS A 1081 15.46 60.33 46.06
C LYS A 1081 16.92 60.59 46.40
N THR A 1082 17.81 59.76 45.85
CA THR A 1082 19.25 60.03 45.83
C THR A 1082 19.66 60.54 44.46
N ILE A 1083 20.22 61.75 44.38
CA ILE A 1083 20.67 62.38 43.12
C ILE A 1083 22.13 62.80 43.30
N ASN A 1084 23.06 62.19 42.59
CA ASN A 1084 24.49 62.44 42.73
C ASN A 1084 25.11 62.90 41.41
N GLU A 1085 26.11 63.75 41.48
CA GLU A 1085 27.01 64.04 40.36
C GLU A 1085 28.09 62.95 40.26
N VAL A 1086 28.33 62.41 39.07
CA VAL A 1086 29.38 61.39 38.80
C VAL A 1086 30.74 62.07 38.58
N ALA A 1087 31.82 61.42 39.02
CA ALA A 1087 33.03 62.09 39.50
C ALA A 1087 33.94 62.83 38.48
N ALA A 1088 34.36 64.01 38.92
CA ALA A 1088 35.69 64.64 38.86
C ALA A 1088 36.18 65.38 37.58
N PRO A 1089 36.36 66.72 37.67
CA PRO A 1089 36.11 67.55 38.84
C PRO A 1089 34.60 67.85 38.97
N ALA A 1090 33.92 67.06 39.80
CA ALA A 1090 32.54 67.31 40.22
C ALA A 1090 32.43 68.74 40.75
N GLY A 1091 31.38 69.45 40.37
CA GLY A 1091 31.15 70.81 40.79
C GLY A 1091 30.57 71.73 39.72
N THR A 1092 30.28 71.23 38.51
CA THR A 1092 29.78 72.07 37.41
C THR A 1092 28.36 71.75 36.96
N GLY A 1093 27.84 70.55 37.24
CA GLY A 1093 26.41 70.25 37.03
C GLY A 1093 25.51 70.89 38.10
N THR A 1094 24.22 71.10 37.79
CA THR A 1094 23.24 71.67 38.72
C THR A 1094 21.98 70.80 38.89
N LEU A 1095 21.39 70.83 40.09
CA LEU A 1095 20.07 70.26 40.40
C LEU A 1095 19.08 71.39 40.67
N SER A 1096 18.13 71.58 39.76
CA SER A 1096 17.08 72.59 39.83
C SER A 1096 15.72 71.95 40.18
N VAL A 1097 15.23 72.19 41.39
CA VAL A 1097 13.98 71.64 41.93
C VAL A 1097 12.84 72.63 41.77
N LEU A 1098 11.88 72.36 40.89
CA LEU A 1098 10.70 73.19 40.68
C LEU A 1098 9.71 73.01 41.85
N LEU A 1099 9.25 74.13 42.41
CA LEU A 1099 8.28 74.22 43.50
C LEU A 1099 7.02 74.93 43.00
N ALA A 1100 5.95 74.17 42.84
CA ALA A 1100 4.62 74.69 42.56
C ALA A 1100 3.88 75.05 43.85
N ALA A 1101 2.72 75.72 43.78
CA ALA A 1101 1.98 76.17 44.97
C ALA A 1101 1.61 75.01 45.92
N THR A 1102 1.43 73.79 45.38
CA THR A 1102 1.19 72.56 46.14
C THR A 1102 2.38 72.12 46.99
N ASP A 1103 3.59 72.55 46.63
CA ASP A 1103 4.86 72.19 47.27
C ASP A 1103 5.24 73.18 48.37
N ALA A 1104 4.30 74.00 48.84
CA ALA A 1104 4.50 74.96 49.92
C ALA A 1104 5.17 74.36 51.17
N ALA A 1105 4.97 73.06 51.45
CA ALA A 1105 5.59 72.36 52.58
C ALA A 1105 6.86 71.57 52.22
N ALA A 1106 7.41 71.72 51.01
CA ALA A 1106 8.53 70.92 50.51
C ALA A 1106 9.80 71.01 51.37
N ASP A 1107 10.31 69.87 51.82
CA ASP A 1107 11.61 69.76 52.48
C ASP A 1107 12.65 69.21 51.50
N ILE A 1108 13.54 70.08 51.02
CA ILE A 1108 14.63 69.74 50.10
C ILE A 1108 15.67 68.83 50.76
N ASN A 1109 15.77 68.78 52.09
CA ASN A 1109 16.63 67.81 52.81
C ASN A 1109 16.28 66.36 52.47
N THR A 1110 15.05 66.12 51.99
CA THR A 1110 14.60 64.78 51.61
C THR A 1110 15.32 64.24 50.37
N ILE A 1111 16.00 65.11 49.61
CA ILE A 1111 16.82 64.74 48.46
C ILE A 1111 18.24 64.48 48.96
N THR A 1112 18.68 63.22 48.93
CA THR A 1112 20.04 62.85 49.30
C THR A 1112 20.97 63.11 48.12
N THR A 1113 22.05 63.86 48.29
CA THR A 1113 22.93 64.24 47.18
C THR A 1113 24.37 64.50 47.63
N ASN A 1114 25.33 64.24 46.75
CA ASN A 1114 26.73 64.66 46.89
C ASN A 1114 27.03 66.05 46.29
N MET A 1115 26.05 66.68 45.63
CA MET A 1115 26.18 68.01 45.06
C MET A 1115 26.27 69.05 46.17
N ALA A 1116 27.15 70.04 46.01
CA ALA A 1116 27.28 71.13 46.97
C ALA A 1116 26.03 72.02 46.97
N ASP A 1117 25.79 72.74 48.08
CA ASP A 1117 24.68 73.70 48.21
C ASP A 1117 24.60 74.69 47.04
N THR A 1118 25.75 75.10 46.49
CA THR A 1118 25.82 76.03 45.35
C THR A 1118 25.35 75.45 44.02
N GLN A 1119 25.29 74.13 43.89
CA GLN A 1119 24.81 73.40 42.71
C GLN A 1119 23.31 73.09 42.79
N ARG A 1120 22.68 73.28 43.96
CA ARG A 1120 21.27 73.00 44.19
C ARG A 1120 20.47 74.30 44.13
N THR A 1121 19.38 74.31 43.39
CA THR A 1121 18.50 75.46 43.25
C THR A 1121 17.03 75.04 43.42
N ALA A 1122 16.30 75.64 44.36
CA ALA A 1122 14.86 75.53 44.48
C ALA A 1122 14.19 76.66 43.68
N ILE A 1123 13.48 76.33 42.61
CA ILE A 1123 12.81 77.29 41.72
C ILE A 1123 11.33 77.35 42.08
N VAL A 1124 10.91 78.44 42.71
CA VAL A 1124 9.49 78.75 43.02
C VAL A 1124 8.84 79.29 41.76
N THR A 1125 7.88 78.54 41.22
CA THR A 1125 7.20 78.86 39.95
C THR A 1125 5.80 79.44 40.16
N ASP A 1126 5.21 79.24 41.34
CA ASP A 1126 3.88 79.76 41.68
C ASP A 1126 3.91 80.60 42.96
N THR A 1127 2.93 81.49 43.09
CA THR A 1127 2.67 82.17 44.36
C THR A 1127 2.37 81.16 45.47
N MET A 1128 3.19 81.16 46.53
CA MET A 1128 3.09 80.21 47.63
C MET A 1128 3.46 80.80 49.00
N THR A 1129 2.94 80.21 50.07
CA THR A 1129 3.45 80.41 51.43
C THR A 1129 4.29 79.21 51.83
N PHE A 1130 5.59 79.31 51.64
CA PHE A 1130 6.54 78.24 51.89
C PHE A 1130 6.78 78.04 53.40
N THR A 1131 6.42 76.85 53.86
CA THR A 1131 6.62 76.33 55.21
C THR A 1131 7.56 75.12 55.25
N GLY A 1132 8.11 74.71 54.11
CA GLY A 1132 9.07 73.60 53.92
C GLY A 1132 10.53 74.03 54.13
N ASN A 1133 11.57 73.25 53.85
CA ASN A 1133 12.96 73.66 54.10
C ASN A 1133 13.80 73.61 52.81
N PHE A 1134 14.63 74.64 52.57
CA PHE A 1134 15.48 74.73 51.38
C PHE A 1134 16.83 74.01 51.52
N ASP A 1135 17.21 73.56 52.73
CA ASP A 1135 18.45 72.79 52.97
C ASP A 1135 19.73 73.45 52.44
N GLY A 1136 19.88 74.77 52.52
CA GLY A 1136 21.10 75.42 51.98
C GLY A 1136 21.10 75.61 50.46
N ALA A 1137 20.15 75.05 49.71
CA ALA A 1137 20.02 75.27 48.27
C ALA A 1137 19.77 76.76 47.96
N ASN A 1138 20.26 77.21 46.80
CA ASN A 1138 19.87 78.50 46.26
C ASN A 1138 18.36 78.53 46.02
N VAL A 1139 17.72 79.68 46.16
CA VAL A 1139 16.30 79.83 45.89
C VAL A 1139 16.12 80.78 44.73
N VAL A 1140 15.48 80.33 43.66
CA VAL A 1140 15.08 81.18 42.55
C VAL A 1140 13.57 81.34 42.59
N VAL A 1141 13.07 82.56 42.41
CA VAL A 1141 11.64 82.79 42.21
C VAL A 1141 11.48 83.26 40.78
N ASN A 1142 10.79 82.45 39.97
CA ASN A 1142 10.63 82.69 38.54
C ASN A 1142 9.13 82.81 38.22
N ALA A 1143 8.76 83.89 37.53
CA ALA A 1143 7.37 84.18 37.20
C ALA A 1143 6.90 83.50 35.91
N ASP A 1144 7.83 83.13 35.02
CA ASP A 1144 7.50 82.63 33.69
C ASP A 1144 8.21 81.29 33.46
N THR A 1145 7.39 80.23 33.46
CA THR A 1145 7.80 78.88 33.04
C THR A 1145 7.24 78.52 31.66
N THR A 1146 6.42 79.37 31.06
CA THR A 1146 5.77 79.17 29.77
C THR A 1146 5.86 80.45 28.96
N ALA A 1147 6.62 80.44 27.85
CA ALA A 1147 6.91 81.61 27.01
C ALA A 1147 5.69 82.25 26.30
N ASP A 1148 4.63 82.59 27.04
CA ASP A 1148 3.32 82.99 26.55
C ASP A 1148 3.08 84.51 26.60
N ASN A 1149 4.05 85.30 27.08
CA ASN A 1149 3.98 86.76 27.24
C ASN A 1149 2.77 87.25 28.06
N THR A 1150 2.15 86.41 28.88
CA THR A 1150 1.14 86.85 29.85
C THR A 1150 1.84 87.36 31.12
N ALA A 1151 1.25 88.38 31.76
CA ALA A 1151 1.85 88.98 32.94
C ALA A 1151 1.62 88.07 34.15
N ASP A 1152 2.67 87.40 34.61
CA ASP A 1152 2.61 86.50 35.77
C ASP A 1152 3.03 87.18 37.07
N THR A 1153 2.40 86.81 38.18
CA THR A 1153 2.79 87.29 39.51
C THR A 1153 3.10 86.12 40.43
N VAL A 1154 4.37 85.99 40.79
CA VAL A 1154 4.85 84.97 41.72
C VAL A 1154 5.30 85.62 43.02
N THR A 1155 4.61 85.26 44.11
CA THR A 1155 4.92 85.72 45.46
C THR A 1155 5.39 84.56 46.32
N LEU A 1156 6.65 84.59 46.77
CA LEU A 1156 7.16 83.67 47.78
C LEU A 1156 6.96 84.28 49.16
N THR A 1157 6.10 83.69 49.99
CA THR A 1157 5.99 84.04 51.42
C THR A 1157 6.71 82.99 52.26
N THR A 1158 7.74 83.36 53.04
CA THR A 1158 8.49 82.40 53.87
C THR A 1158 9.06 83.09 55.12
N SER A 1159 9.52 82.34 56.12
CA SER A 1159 10.08 82.93 57.35
C SER A 1159 11.56 83.25 57.23
N ALA A 1160 12.05 84.29 57.92
CA ALA A 1160 13.45 84.72 57.91
C ALA A 1160 14.45 83.58 58.23
N ASP A 1161 14.11 82.69 59.16
CA ASP A 1161 14.91 81.52 59.55
C ASP A 1161 15.26 80.60 58.37
N ARG A 1162 14.36 80.54 57.39
CA ARG A 1162 14.45 79.63 56.24
C ARG A 1162 15.23 80.22 55.08
N LEU A 1163 15.44 81.54 55.07
CA LEU A 1163 16.23 82.27 54.07
C LEU A 1163 17.63 82.61 54.57
N SER A 1164 17.89 82.49 55.87
CA SER A 1164 19.14 82.92 56.50
C SER A 1164 20.35 82.18 55.90
N GLY A 1165 21.25 82.92 55.27
CA GLY A 1165 22.49 82.44 54.67
C GLY A 1165 22.34 81.88 53.25
N LEU A 1166 21.14 81.89 52.68
CA LEU A 1166 20.88 81.41 51.31
C LEU A 1166 21.09 82.51 50.26
N THR A 1167 21.43 82.10 49.04
CA THR A 1167 21.29 82.96 47.85
C THR A 1167 19.84 82.87 47.36
N VAL A 1168 19.13 83.98 47.32
CA VAL A 1168 17.71 84.03 46.90
C VAL A 1168 17.61 85.04 45.76
N THR A 1169 17.20 84.61 44.57
CA THR A 1169 17.20 85.45 43.37
C THR A 1169 15.82 85.45 42.72
N GLY A 1170 15.22 86.63 42.58
CA GLY A 1170 14.12 86.80 41.63
C GLY A 1170 14.67 86.86 40.20
N VAL A 1171 14.18 86.01 39.31
CA VAL A 1171 14.54 86.00 37.88
C VAL A 1171 13.29 86.32 37.08
N ASN A 1172 13.28 87.49 36.46
CA ASN A 1172 12.17 87.98 35.66
C ASN A 1172 12.55 87.88 34.17
N THR A 1173 11.87 87.00 33.42
CA THR A 1173 12.14 86.76 31.99
C THR A 1173 11.20 87.53 31.06
N GLY A 1174 10.02 87.94 31.53
CA GLY A 1174 9.08 88.83 30.84
C GLY A 1174 9.20 90.29 31.28
N ALA A 1175 8.88 91.24 30.38
CA ALA A 1175 8.91 92.67 30.76
C ALA A 1175 7.72 93.09 31.67
N GLU A 1176 6.72 92.23 31.82
CA GLU A 1176 5.46 92.50 32.52
C GLU A 1176 5.27 91.62 33.78
N ASP A 1177 6.20 90.71 34.08
CA ASP A 1177 6.03 89.81 35.23
C ASP A 1177 6.40 90.53 36.54
N THR A 1178 5.81 90.10 37.65
CA THR A 1178 6.05 90.67 38.99
C THR A 1178 6.50 89.60 39.98
N LEU A 1179 7.68 89.80 40.55
CA LEU A 1179 8.27 88.93 41.57
C LEU A 1179 8.24 89.57 42.95
N ASN A 1180 7.55 88.92 43.89
CA ASN A 1180 7.45 89.39 45.27
C ASN A 1180 8.07 88.39 46.26
N LEU A 1181 8.81 88.89 47.24
CA LEU A 1181 9.27 88.12 48.39
C LEU A 1181 8.68 88.69 49.68
N VAL A 1182 7.87 87.90 50.39
CA VAL A 1182 7.32 88.26 51.69
C VAL A 1182 8.04 87.47 52.78
N ILE A 1183 8.79 88.18 53.62
CA ILE A 1183 9.57 87.57 54.72
C ILE A 1183 8.80 87.74 56.02
N THR A 1184 8.48 86.63 56.68
CA THR A 1184 7.75 86.58 57.96
C THR A 1184 8.67 86.18 59.11
N GLY A 1185 8.26 86.41 60.36
CA GLY A 1185 9.00 85.92 61.54
C GLY A 1185 10.37 86.58 61.77
N LEU A 1186 10.65 87.75 61.18
CA LEU A 1186 11.93 88.43 61.34
C LEU A 1186 12.16 88.90 62.79
N ALA A 1187 11.11 89.29 63.53
CA ALA A 1187 11.27 89.64 64.95
C ALA A 1187 11.67 88.46 65.85
N SER A 1188 11.35 87.21 65.46
CA SER A 1188 11.76 86.01 66.18
C SER A 1188 13.18 85.55 65.86
N ASN A 1189 13.81 86.07 64.79
CA ASN A 1189 15.18 85.74 64.40
C ASN A 1189 15.92 86.93 63.81
N LEU A 1190 16.31 87.84 64.71
CA LEU A 1190 17.09 89.04 64.37
C LEU A 1190 18.52 88.74 63.90
N THR A 1191 18.95 87.47 63.98
CA THR A 1191 20.26 86.99 63.53
C THR A 1191 20.25 86.40 62.13
N ALA A 1192 19.09 86.35 61.46
CA ALA A 1192 18.97 85.84 60.09
C ALA A 1192 19.84 86.66 59.12
N ASP A 1193 20.69 85.99 58.35
CA ASP A 1193 21.53 86.60 57.31
C ASP A 1193 20.77 86.64 55.99
N LEU A 1194 20.25 87.81 55.62
CA LEU A 1194 19.44 87.99 54.40
C LEU A 1194 20.23 88.68 53.27
N ASN A 1195 21.56 88.73 53.35
CA ASN A 1195 22.39 89.46 52.37
C ASN A 1195 22.39 88.82 50.97
N GLY A 1196 22.00 87.55 50.86
CA GLY A 1196 21.93 86.82 49.58
C GLY A 1196 20.66 87.07 48.76
N ILE A 1197 19.73 87.92 49.21
CA ILE A 1197 18.46 88.19 48.51
C ILE A 1197 18.63 89.28 47.44
N THR A 1198 18.32 88.99 46.18
CA THR A 1198 18.42 89.91 45.04
C THR A 1198 17.31 89.66 44.00
N GLY A 1199 17.10 90.57 43.05
CA GLY A 1199 16.29 90.31 41.85
C GLY A 1199 14.76 90.38 41.97
N PHE A 1200 14.20 90.81 43.10
CA PHE A 1200 12.75 90.96 43.29
C PHE A 1200 12.24 92.38 42.99
N ASP A 1201 11.01 92.48 42.47
CA ASP A 1201 10.32 93.77 42.26
C ASP A 1201 9.83 94.37 43.58
N SER A 1202 9.42 93.51 44.52
CA SER A 1202 9.15 93.93 45.90
C SER A 1202 9.61 92.90 46.93
N ILE A 1203 10.24 93.39 48.00
CA ILE A 1203 10.59 92.60 49.18
C ILE A 1203 9.87 93.22 50.38
N THR A 1204 8.95 92.48 50.97
CA THR A 1204 8.16 92.91 52.13
C THR A 1204 8.52 92.06 53.34
N ALA A 1205 9.25 92.63 54.30
CA ALA A 1205 9.54 91.96 55.56
C ALA A 1205 8.55 92.41 56.66
N SER A 1206 7.81 91.47 57.22
CA SER A 1206 6.97 91.70 58.40
C SER A 1206 7.80 91.46 59.66
N PHE A 1207 8.05 92.54 60.40
CA PHE A 1207 8.75 92.52 61.69
C PHE A 1207 7.80 92.17 62.82
#